data_AF-A0A8H3DXA8-F1
#
_entry.id   AF-A0A8H3DXA8-F1
#
_cell.length_a   1.000
_cell.length_b   1.000
_cell.length_c   1.000
_cell.angle_alpha   90.00
_cell.angle_beta   90.00
_cell.angle_gamma   90.00
#
_symmetry.space_group_name_H-M   'P 1'
#
loop_
_entity.id
_entity.type
_entity.pdbx_description
1 polymer ?
#
loop_
_entity_poly.entity_id
_entity_poly.type
_entity_poly.pdbx_seq_one_letter_code
_entity_poly.pdbx_strand_id
1 'polypeptide(L)'
;MGHGIGASIPSTAGIGGTGAFPAPPSGLAPKSGASRAEDDDSRTGSGSKKTDESESTDSMLMEDICAVIQNHAGELLVRARVTDYVQRFVRLAARWESEVKKFTEIDHQSKVYSEGQLGSGVTFIDEALVVREMPSNSWRINAWRQTSYYISYRDDFKVHLENRHIKNIDINHLVSRLRYGRNMSDGEADMIMRSLCAYVQTYEEVVELLALLPPHHGGLTPLCFGLFHPDGSIRDLTVDFVTNLRSYPIGLQFLVGLNYFHRFGYVREIGPIVMAERKRAIDATRVAHKLPSPEAADTSDHAIDELNLDGSLREVNLQVHDHPELGWDVKHAHDVLTQFVEKQGFQVIRHYLADQLPGDTAWRAEFIIPNKSGKSLPVVGFNSEMDALPGIGHACGHNLIAIIGVAAAVGLKRAMEKHDIPGRIILLGTPSEEVGQGKVDLLKAGAYKEMDICLMAHPGPGNHRQVTDISTLALQTFTIEYHGQGAHAGASPWEGKNALDAAFIAYAALSALRQQIHPTARIHGIIEGRDWASNIIPDYAKMRYTVRAPTWSEAVALRARVNRCFEAAAHATSCTMTVTEDQGLKDVRGNKVLSDEFGAIMTDRYGHPFHFETTGASTDFGNITYELPALHPGFAIPTVPNGGNHTPEYTAAARTEEAQERAVTVAKGLSILGLRALLDEEFLQMAKDTFQKELV
;
A
#
# COMPACT_ATOMS: atom_id res chain seq x y z
N MET A 1 -42.01 43.11 -33.65
CA MET A 1 -42.78 42.31 -32.67
C MET A 1 -42.10 40.95 -32.61
N GLY A 2 -41.56 40.42 -31.52
CA GLY A 2 -41.46 40.80 -30.11
C GLY A 2 -41.08 39.52 -29.35
N HIS A 3 -40.01 39.59 -28.54
CA HIS A 3 -39.55 38.67 -27.46
C HIS A 3 -39.37 37.16 -27.77
N GLY A 4 -38.27 36.46 -27.50
CA GLY A 4 -37.12 36.72 -26.63
C GLY A 4 -37.29 36.07 -25.25
N ILE A 5 -36.98 34.76 -25.11
CA ILE A 5 -36.47 34.14 -23.86
C ILE A 5 -35.49 33.02 -24.27
N GLY A 6 -34.21 33.22 -23.96
CA GLY A 6 -33.18 32.18 -24.01
C GLY A 6 -33.07 31.48 -22.65
N ALA A 7 -32.87 30.17 -22.68
CA ALA A 7 -32.39 29.39 -21.55
C ALA A 7 -31.05 28.76 -21.96
N SER A 8 -29.96 29.42 -21.59
CA SER A 8 -28.61 28.87 -21.68
C SER A 8 -28.39 27.90 -20.51
N ILE A 9 -28.29 26.62 -20.83
CA ILE A 9 -27.71 25.59 -19.96
C ILE A 9 -26.19 25.70 -20.12
N PRO A 10 -25.39 26.02 -19.08
CA PRO A 10 -23.95 25.91 -19.18
C PRO A 10 -23.54 24.44 -19.03
N SER A 11 -22.78 24.00 -20.02
CA SER A 11 -22.12 22.71 -20.15
C SER A 11 -21.25 22.34 -18.95
N THR A 12 -21.38 21.10 -18.51
CA THR A 12 -20.37 20.35 -17.76
C THR A 12 -19.08 20.24 -18.59
N ALA A 13 -18.06 21.00 -18.21
CA ALA A 13 -16.73 20.93 -18.80
C ALA A 13 -15.67 20.69 -17.72
N GLY A 14 -14.88 19.62 -17.91
CA GLY A 14 -13.50 19.52 -17.41
C GLY A 14 -13.26 18.87 -16.06
N ILE A 15 -13.39 17.53 -15.98
CA ILE A 15 -12.68 16.74 -14.95
C ILE A 15 -11.26 16.50 -15.47
N GLY A 16 -10.30 17.26 -14.95
CA GLY A 16 -8.88 17.10 -15.22
C GLY A 16 -8.07 17.99 -14.29
N GLY A 17 -7.39 17.39 -13.32
CA GLY A 17 -6.54 18.12 -12.38
C GLY A 17 -6.37 17.40 -11.06
N THR A 18 -5.40 16.50 -11.01
CA THR A 18 -4.82 15.94 -9.79
C THR A 18 -4.25 17.05 -8.92
N GLY A 19 -4.86 17.28 -7.77
CA GLY A 19 -4.33 18.12 -6.71
C GLY A 19 -5.06 17.77 -5.43
N ALA A 20 -4.38 17.05 -4.53
CA ALA A 20 -4.83 16.94 -3.16
C ALA A 20 -5.06 18.37 -2.64
N PHE A 21 -6.29 18.67 -2.21
CA PHE A 21 -6.54 19.92 -1.51
C PHE A 21 -5.60 19.94 -0.29
N PRO A 22 -4.77 20.98 -0.12
CA PRO A 22 -3.97 21.11 1.09
C PRO A 22 -4.92 21.14 2.27
N ALA A 23 -4.59 20.39 3.33
CA ALA A 23 -5.23 20.58 4.61
C ALA A 23 -5.10 22.08 4.98
N PRO A 24 -6.16 22.72 5.49
CA PRO A 24 -6.03 24.08 5.99
C PRO A 24 -4.91 24.10 7.05
N PRO A 25 -4.11 25.18 7.14
CA PRO A 25 -3.12 25.32 8.20
C PRO A 25 -3.79 25.10 9.56
N SER A 26 -3.06 24.49 10.49
CA SER A 26 -3.50 23.97 11.79
C SER A 26 -4.04 25.02 12.79
N GLY A 27 -4.57 26.14 12.32
CA GLY A 27 -5.15 27.23 13.11
C GLY A 27 -6.61 27.57 12.78
N LEU A 28 -7.31 26.79 11.94
CA LEU A 28 -8.71 27.04 11.55
C LEU A 28 -9.74 26.14 12.25
N ALA A 29 -9.37 25.51 13.37
CA ALA A 29 -10.36 24.99 14.31
C ALA A 29 -10.98 26.17 15.07
N PRO A 30 -12.31 26.19 15.30
CA PRO A 30 -12.93 27.24 16.09
C PRO A 30 -12.26 27.29 17.47
N LYS A 31 -11.76 28.46 17.86
CA LYS A 31 -11.24 28.69 19.21
C LYS A 31 -12.38 28.50 20.20
N SER A 32 -12.57 27.29 20.71
CA SER A 32 -13.39 27.10 21.90
C SER A 32 -12.53 27.41 23.12
N GLY A 33 -12.77 28.58 23.73
CA GLY A 33 -12.39 28.96 25.10
C GLY A 33 -11.00 28.53 25.57
N ALA A 34 -10.02 29.44 25.48
CA ALA A 34 -8.73 29.28 26.12
C ALA A 34 -8.87 29.21 27.65
N SER A 35 -8.30 28.17 28.24
CA SER A 35 -7.90 28.13 29.64
C SER A 35 -6.88 29.24 29.90
N ARG A 36 -7.20 30.16 30.81
CA ARG A 36 -6.20 31.03 31.44
C ARG A 36 -5.84 30.43 32.79
N ALA A 37 -4.58 30.01 32.87
CA ALA A 37 -3.90 29.71 34.11
C ALA A 37 -3.80 30.97 34.98
N GLU A 38 -3.77 30.73 36.29
CA GLU A 38 -3.56 31.67 37.37
C GLU A 38 -2.27 32.48 37.17
N ASP A 39 -2.36 33.80 37.35
CA ASP A 39 -1.28 34.61 37.92
C ASP A 39 -1.82 35.96 38.43
N ASP A 40 -1.12 36.43 39.44
CA ASP A 40 -1.55 37.29 40.55
C ASP A 40 -1.54 38.81 40.27
N ASP A 41 -2.38 39.48 41.05
CA ASP A 41 -2.38 40.85 41.58
C ASP A 41 -2.40 42.17 40.75
N SER A 42 -3.39 42.99 41.14
CA SER A 42 -3.42 44.46 41.22
C SER A 42 -3.41 45.34 39.95
N ARG A 43 -4.58 45.89 39.59
CA ARG A 43 -4.79 47.35 39.49
C ARG A 43 -6.25 47.72 39.23
N THR A 44 -6.71 48.67 40.03
CA THR A 44 -8.01 49.33 40.04
C THR A 44 -8.26 50.17 38.78
N GLY A 45 -9.49 50.15 38.26
CA GLY A 45 -9.93 51.06 37.19
C GLY A 45 -11.36 50.80 36.75
N SER A 46 -12.28 51.68 37.14
CA SER A 46 -13.70 51.65 36.78
C SER A 46 -13.92 51.80 35.27
N GLY A 47 -14.77 50.97 34.67
CA GLY A 47 -15.20 51.15 33.28
C GLY A 47 -16.43 50.30 32.94
N SER A 48 -17.59 50.95 32.92
CA SER A 48 -18.83 50.64 32.19
C SER A 48 -19.12 49.19 31.79
N LYS A 49 -20.23 48.63 32.29
CA LYS A 49 -20.91 47.42 31.75
C LYS A 49 -21.21 47.60 30.25
N LYS A 50 -20.29 47.19 29.38
CA LYS A 50 -20.59 46.82 28.00
C LYS A 50 -21.28 45.47 28.05
N THR A 51 -22.51 45.42 27.55
CA THR A 51 -23.15 44.19 27.10
C THR A 51 -22.19 43.43 26.19
N ASP A 52 -21.97 42.16 26.50
CA ASP A 52 -20.98 41.30 25.87
C ASP A 52 -21.42 40.93 24.44
N GLU A 53 -21.24 41.85 23.49
CA GLU A 53 -21.42 41.62 22.04
C GLU A 53 -20.36 40.66 21.47
N SER A 54 -19.35 40.30 22.28
CA SER A 54 -18.20 39.49 21.86
C SER A 54 -18.49 37.99 21.73
N GLU A 55 -19.68 37.52 22.14
CA GLU A 55 -20.07 36.10 22.07
C GLU A 55 -21.39 35.83 21.29
N SER A 56 -21.76 36.71 20.36
CA SER A 56 -22.89 36.43 19.46
C SER A 56 -22.47 35.45 18.34
N THR A 57 -23.36 34.51 17.97
CA THR A 57 -23.15 33.59 16.83
C THR A 57 -22.86 34.33 15.53
N ASP A 58 -23.36 35.56 15.42
CA ASP A 58 -23.17 36.43 14.26
C ASP A 58 -21.75 36.99 14.25
N SER A 59 -21.23 37.38 15.42
CA SER A 59 -19.83 37.79 15.61
C SER A 59 -18.89 36.63 15.24
N MET A 60 -19.20 35.41 15.70
CA MET A 60 -18.42 34.21 15.37
C MET A 60 -18.43 33.90 13.86
N LEU A 61 -19.59 34.00 13.20
CA LEU A 61 -19.67 33.84 11.74
C LEU A 61 -18.80 34.89 11.02
N MET A 62 -18.88 36.16 11.43
CA MET A 62 -18.13 37.23 10.80
C MET A 62 -16.62 37.09 11.03
N GLU A 63 -16.20 36.65 12.21
CA GLU A 63 -14.80 36.29 12.50
C GLU A 63 -14.32 35.14 11.61
N ASP A 64 -15.11 34.07 11.47
CA ASP A 64 -14.79 32.94 10.61
C ASP A 64 -14.69 33.36 9.13
N ILE A 65 -15.61 34.17 8.64
CA ILE A 65 -15.56 34.70 7.26
C ILE A 65 -14.32 35.57 7.06
N CYS A 66 -14.01 36.46 8.01
CA CYS A 66 -12.81 37.29 7.94
C CYS A 66 -11.54 36.45 7.94
N ALA A 67 -11.48 35.38 8.76
CA ALA A 67 -10.35 34.46 8.80
C ALA A 67 -10.20 33.67 7.48
N VAL A 68 -11.30 33.21 6.89
CA VAL A 68 -11.31 32.52 5.59
C VAL A 68 -10.78 33.45 4.48
N ILE A 69 -11.21 34.71 4.47
CA ILE A 69 -10.74 35.72 3.51
C ILE A 69 -9.26 36.05 3.72
N GLN A 70 -8.82 36.27 4.96
CA GLN A 70 -7.43 36.57 5.31
C GLN A 70 -6.47 35.45 4.93
N ASN A 71 -6.93 34.18 4.98
CA ASN A 71 -6.15 33.02 4.56
C ASN A 71 -6.26 32.72 3.06
N HIS A 72 -6.84 33.62 2.25
CA HIS A 72 -7.03 33.46 0.81
C HIS A 72 -7.73 32.15 0.42
N ALA A 73 -8.61 31.63 1.28
CA ALA A 73 -9.36 30.42 0.96
C ALA A 73 -10.43 30.73 -0.10
N GLY A 74 -10.70 29.75 -0.97
CA GLY A 74 -11.61 29.92 -2.11
C GLY A 74 -13.06 30.20 -1.69
N GLU A 75 -13.84 30.79 -2.59
CA GLU A 75 -15.26 31.16 -2.42
C GLU A 75 -16.11 30.01 -1.86
N LEU A 76 -15.80 28.77 -2.23
CA LEU A 76 -16.51 27.57 -1.78
C LEU A 76 -16.54 27.46 -0.25
N LEU A 77 -15.44 27.82 0.44
CA LEU A 77 -15.36 27.73 1.90
C LEU A 77 -16.20 28.82 2.57
N VAL A 78 -16.24 30.02 1.99
CA VAL A 78 -17.11 31.12 2.47
C VAL A 78 -18.58 30.71 2.34
N ARG A 79 -18.98 30.16 1.18
CA ARG A 79 -20.34 29.66 0.97
C ARG A 79 -20.72 28.59 1.98
N ALA A 80 -19.82 27.64 2.24
CA ALA A 80 -20.07 26.58 3.22
C ALA A 80 -20.36 27.14 4.63
N ARG A 81 -19.53 28.08 5.12
CA ARG A 81 -19.75 28.73 6.43
C ARG A 81 -21.10 29.43 6.54
N VAL A 82 -21.51 30.12 5.49
CA VAL A 82 -22.83 30.77 5.45
C VAL A 82 -23.95 29.74 5.42
N THR A 83 -23.80 28.64 4.66
CA THR A 83 -24.76 27.55 4.62
C THR A 83 -24.94 26.91 6.01
N ASP A 84 -23.86 26.66 6.74
CA ASP A 84 -23.92 26.08 8.09
C ASP A 84 -24.66 26.98 9.08
N TYR A 85 -24.38 28.28 9.03
CA TYR A 85 -25.06 29.27 9.85
C TYR A 85 -26.57 29.30 9.57
N VAL A 86 -26.95 29.29 8.29
CA VAL A 86 -28.37 29.25 7.88
C VAL A 86 -29.03 27.94 8.31
N GLN A 87 -28.38 26.80 8.09
CA GLN A 87 -28.89 25.49 8.52
C GLN A 87 -29.11 25.47 10.03
N ARG A 88 -28.13 25.92 10.83
CA ARG A 88 -28.26 26.03 12.29
C ARG A 88 -29.42 26.93 12.70
N PHE A 89 -29.59 28.10 12.05
CA PHE A 89 -30.72 29.00 12.32
C PHE A 89 -32.07 28.33 12.08
N VAL A 90 -32.21 27.54 11.01
CA VAL A 90 -33.44 26.79 10.74
C VAL A 90 -33.73 25.76 11.83
N ARG A 91 -32.72 25.00 12.29
CA ARG A 91 -32.91 24.04 13.39
C ARG A 91 -33.28 24.74 14.70
N LEU A 92 -32.71 25.92 14.95
CA LEU A 92 -33.05 26.77 16.09
C LEU A 92 -34.50 27.27 16.00
N ALA A 93 -34.95 27.70 14.82
CA ALA A 93 -36.33 28.08 14.56
C ALA A 93 -37.29 26.90 14.81
N ALA A 94 -36.93 25.70 14.39
CA ALA A 94 -37.73 24.49 14.62
C ALA A 94 -37.85 24.13 16.12
N ARG A 95 -36.77 24.32 16.88
CA ARG A 95 -36.79 24.19 18.35
C ARG A 95 -37.71 25.23 18.99
N TRP A 96 -37.63 26.48 18.56
CA TRP A 96 -38.50 27.56 19.03
C TRP A 96 -39.98 27.27 18.72
N GLU A 97 -40.29 26.77 17.52
CA GLU A 97 -41.64 26.34 17.17
C GLU A 97 -42.12 25.19 18.06
N SER A 98 -41.25 24.23 18.35
CA SER A 98 -41.57 23.12 19.25
C SER A 98 -41.88 23.62 20.67
N GLU A 99 -41.23 24.68 21.14
CA GLU A 99 -41.51 25.26 22.46
C GLU A 99 -42.84 26.03 22.50
N VAL A 100 -43.09 26.85 21.47
CA VAL A 100 -44.26 27.74 21.39
C VAL A 100 -45.53 27.04 20.88
N LYS A 101 -45.41 26.25 19.81
CA LYS A 101 -46.53 25.56 19.13
C LYS A 101 -46.66 24.08 19.50
N LYS A 102 -45.71 23.50 20.24
CA LYS A 102 -45.63 22.06 20.56
C LYS A 102 -45.34 21.13 19.37
N PHE A 103 -45.21 21.66 18.16
CA PHE A 103 -44.77 20.92 16.96
C PHE A 103 -44.02 21.85 16.00
N THR A 104 -43.28 21.27 15.06
CA THR A 104 -42.59 21.99 13.99
C THR A 104 -42.77 21.26 12.66
N GLU A 105 -42.75 22.00 11.55
CA GLU A 105 -42.91 21.47 10.19
C GLU A 105 -41.65 21.66 9.34
N ILE A 106 -40.55 22.17 9.94
CA ILE A 106 -39.34 22.60 9.21
C ILE A 106 -38.07 21.84 9.65
N ASP A 107 -38.14 21.02 10.68
CA ASP A 107 -37.08 20.08 11.07
C ASP A 107 -37.69 18.92 11.90
N HIS A 108 -36.85 17.99 12.34
CA HIS A 108 -37.21 16.96 13.31
C HIS A 108 -37.56 17.59 14.65
N GLN A 109 -38.59 17.04 15.29
CA GLN A 109 -39.01 17.49 16.62
C GLN A 109 -37.87 17.28 17.62
N SER A 110 -37.55 18.32 18.40
CA SER A 110 -36.39 18.26 19.30
C SER A 110 -36.65 17.32 20.48
N LYS A 111 -35.82 16.28 20.62
CA LYS A 111 -35.90 15.30 21.70
C LYS A 111 -34.53 15.13 22.34
N VAL A 112 -34.51 15.06 23.68
CA VAL A 112 -33.30 14.75 24.44
C VAL A 112 -33.10 13.23 24.40
N TYR A 113 -31.84 12.79 24.37
CA TYR A 113 -31.49 11.38 24.49
C TYR A 113 -32.03 10.79 25.81
N SER A 114 -32.56 9.57 25.74
CA SER A 114 -32.90 8.73 26.90
C SER A 114 -32.51 7.28 26.60
N GLU A 115 -32.29 6.45 27.62
CA GLU A 115 -31.94 5.04 27.40
C GLU A 115 -32.96 4.35 26.47
N GLY A 116 -32.50 3.91 25.29
CA GLY A 116 -33.33 3.28 24.25
C GLY A 116 -33.95 4.23 23.22
N GLN A 117 -33.70 5.54 23.27
CA GLN A 117 -34.23 6.51 22.30
C GLN A 117 -33.20 7.58 21.90
N LEU A 118 -32.96 7.71 20.58
CA LEU A 118 -32.04 8.70 20.02
C LEU A 118 -32.56 10.13 20.21
N GLY A 119 -31.63 11.06 20.41
CA GLY A 119 -31.90 12.50 20.36
C GLY A 119 -32.16 12.98 18.94
N SER A 120 -32.87 14.10 18.81
CA SER A 120 -33.17 14.75 17.53
C SER A 120 -33.28 16.27 17.66
N GLY A 121 -33.13 17.01 16.55
CA GLY A 121 -33.23 18.47 16.48
C GLY A 121 -31.89 19.19 16.64
N VAL A 122 -31.92 20.48 16.99
CA VAL A 122 -30.71 21.29 17.17
C VAL A 122 -29.87 20.81 18.37
N THR A 123 -28.54 20.78 18.20
CA THR A 123 -27.59 20.41 19.23
C THR A 123 -26.98 21.64 19.89
N PHE A 124 -26.93 21.63 21.22
CA PHE A 124 -26.27 22.65 22.04
C PHE A 124 -25.10 22.04 22.81
N ILE A 125 -24.09 22.86 23.09
CA ILE A 125 -22.92 22.43 23.86
C ILE A 125 -23.27 22.34 25.36
N ASP A 126 -24.10 23.27 25.85
CA ASP A 126 -24.61 23.32 27.21
C ASP A 126 -26.00 23.99 27.27
N GLU A 127 -26.66 23.90 28.43
CA GLU A 127 -27.97 24.54 28.66
C GLU A 127 -27.87 26.08 28.75
N ALA A 128 -26.71 26.62 29.13
CA ALA A 128 -26.51 28.07 29.24
C ALA A 128 -26.61 28.76 27.87
N LEU A 129 -26.09 28.12 26.82
CA LEU A 129 -26.22 28.56 25.43
C LEU A 129 -27.67 28.56 24.96
N VAL A 130 -28.50 27.60 25.38
CA VAL A 130 -29.93 27.58 25.04
C VAL A 130 -30.61 28.83 25.59
N VAL A 131 -30.37 29.15 26.86
CA VAL A 131 -30.97 30.30 27.55
C VAL A 131 -30.54 31.63 26.91
N ARG A 132 -29.37 31.68 26.26
CA ARG A 132 -28.84 32.86 25.58
C ARG A 132 -29.26 32.98 24.11
N GLU A 133 -29.15 31.90 23.33
CA GLU A 133 -29.40 31.90 21.88
C GLU A 133 -30.89 31.95 21.53
N MET A 134 -31.75 31.33 22.35
CA MET A 134 -33.19 31.26 22.07
C MET A 134 -33.89 32.62 22.12
N PRO A 135 -33.73 33.46 23.16
CA PRO A 135 -34.35 34.78 23.20
C PRO A 135 -33.76 35.73 22.15
N SER A 136 -32.44 35.69 21.93
CA SER A 136 -31.73 36.59 21.01
C SER A 136 -32.15 36.39 19.54
N ASN A 137 -32.55 35.19 19.15
CA ASN A 137 -33.03 34.88 17.79
C ASN A 137 -34.56 34.95 17.63
N SER A 138 -35.32 35.08 18.71
CA SER A 138 -36.79 35.01 18.71
C SER A 138 -37.47 35.97 17.74
N TRP A 139 -36.98 37.21 17.62
CA TRP A 139 -37.53 38.21 16.71
C TRP A 139 -37.20 37.90 15.24
N ARG A 140 -36.00 37.38 14.94
CA ARG A 140 -35.59 36.95 13.59
C ARG A 140 -36.41 35.76 13.13
N ILE A 141 -36.63 34.79 14.02
CA ILE A 141 -37.46 33.62 13.78
C ILE A 141 -38.89 34.07 13.46
N ASN A 142 -39.47 34.97 14.26
CA ASN A 142 -40.82 35.48 14.00
C ASN A 142 -40.93 36.25 12.67
N ALA A 143 -39.93 37.07 12.34
CA ALA A 143 -39.89 37.79 11.07
C ALA A 143 -39.78 36.82 9.87
N TRP A 144 -38.85 35.86 9.94
CA TRP A 144 -38.65 34.88 8.86
C TRP A 144 -39.90 34.04 8.59
N ARG A 145 -40.61 33.64 9.64
CA ARG A 145 -41.85 32.83 9.54
C ARG A 145 -43.01 33.53 8.82
N GLN A 146 -42.97 34.85 8.73
CA GLN A 146 -43.97 35.64 7.99
C GLN A 146 -43.62 35.79 6.51
N THR A 147 -42.47 35.28 6.06
CA THR A 147 -42.01 35.39 4.68
C THR A 147 -42.48 34.22 3.82
N SER A 148 -42.54 34.43 2.50
CA SER A 148 -42.76 33.35 1.53
C SER A 148 -41.68 32.27 1.58
N TYR A 149 -40.44 32.64 1.95
CA TYR A 149 -39.32 31.69 2.07
C TYR A 149 -39.55 30.61 3.12
N TYR A 150 -40.19 30.95 4.25
CA TYR A 150 -40.55 29.96 5.26
C TYR A 150 -41.53 28.91 4.70
N ILE A 151 -42.53 29.37 3.92
CA ILE A 151 -43.53 28.50 3.30
C ILE A 151 -42.85 27.55 2.31
N SER A 152 -41.99 28.09 1.43
CA SER A 152 -41.22 27.28 0.47
C SER A 152 -40.31 26.27 1.18
N TYR A 153 -39.57 26.69 2.21
CA TYR A 153 -38.68 25.80 2.95
C TYR A 153 -39.43 24.65 3.64
N ARG A 154 -40.60 24.93 4.22
CA ARG A 154 -41.46 23.90 4.82
C ARG A 154 -41.88 22.86 3.78
N ASP A 155 -42.25 23.30 2.58
CA ASP A 155 -42.70 22.41 1.52
C ASP A 155 -41.52 21.59 0.97
N ASP A 156 -40.35 22.22 0.79
CA ASP A 156 -39.09 21.55 0.41
C ASP A 156 -38.66 20.50 1.45
N PHE A 157 -38.81 20.80 2.74
CA PHE A 157 -38.48 19.88 3.83
C PHE A 157 -39.37 18.62 3.80
N LYS A 158 -40.67 18.76 3.48
CA LYS A 158 -41.57 17.60 3.31
C LYS A 158 -41.10 16.72 2.15
N VAL A 159 -40.78 17.32 1.02
CA VAL A 159 -40.24 16.61 -0.16
C VAL A 159 -38.90 15.94 0.17
N HIS A 160 -38.04 16.59 0.96
CA HIS A 160 -36.78 16.01 1.41
C HIS A 160 -37.00 14.76 2.30
N LEU A 161 -37.93 14.80 3.25
CA LEU A 161 -38.26 13.64 4.10
C LEU A 161 -38.82 12.46 3.29
N GLU A 162 -39.59 12.73 2.23
CA GLU A 162 -40.09 11.70 1.31
C GLU A 162 -38.97 11.07 0.49
N ASN A 163 -38.01 11.87 0.00
CA ASN A 163 -36.97 11.42 -0.94
C ASN A 163 -35.66 10.95 -0.31
N ARG A 164 -35.39 11.24 0.97
CA ARG A 164 -34.15 10.79 1.63
C ARG A 164 -34.07 9.27 1.75
N HIS A 165 -32.87 8.70 1.62
CA HIS A 165 -32.63 7.26 1.68
C HIS A 165 -32.60 6.77 3.13
N ILE A 166 -31.99 7.53 4.04
CA ILE A 166 -31.93 7.15 5.45
C ILE A 166 -33.22 7.57 6.16
N LYS A 167 -34.08 6.59 6.46
CA LYS A 167 -35.36 6.83 7.15
C LYS A 167 -35.21 6.74 8.68
N ASN A 168 -36.12 7.39 9.39
CA ASN A 168 -36.35 7.26 10.85
C ASN A 168 -35.29 7.82 11.80
N ILE A 169 -34.12 8.27 11.31
CA ILE A 169 -33.10 8.91 12.16
C ILE A 169 -32.72 10.33 11.68
N ASP A 170 -32.39 11.18 12.64
CA ASP A 170 -31.88 12.53 12.41
C ASP A 170 -30.35 12.51 12.43
N ILE A 171 -29.75 12.14 11.29
CA ILE A 171 -28.29 12.00 11.14
C ILE A 171 -27.57 13.32 11.46
N ASN A 172 -28.15 14.45 11.05
CA ASN A 172 -27.58 15.77 11.32
C ASN A 172 -27.43 16.00 12.83
N HIS A 173 -28.42 15.59 13.63
CA HIS A 173 -28.30 15.60 15.09
C HIS A 173 -27.21 14.65 15.57
N LEU A 174 -27.18 13.39 15.11
CA LEU A 174 -26.18 12.40 15.57
C LEU A 174 -24.74 12.85 15.30
N VAL A 175 -24.48 13.32 14.08
CA VAL A 175 -23.18 13.86 13.68
C VAL A 175 -22.82 15.10 14.50
N SER A 176 -23.78 16.01 14.73
CA SER A 176 -23.55 17.21 15.54
C SER A 176 -23.27 16.88 17.02
N ARG A 177 -23.92 15.83 17.55
CA ARG A 177 -23.68 15.32 18.91
C ARG A 177 -22.27 14.77 19.07
N LEU A 178 -21.81 13.93 18.14
CA LEU A 178 -20.43 13.40 18.15
C LEU A 178 -19.37 14.50 17.95
N ARG A 179 -19.72 15.57 17.24
CA ARG A 179 -18.80 16.65 16.88
C ARG A 179 -18.63 17.71 17.98
N TYR A 180 -19.72 18.12 18.62
CA TYR A 180 -19.73 19.28 19.53
C TYR A 180 -20.12 18.93 20.96
N GLY A 181 -20.56 17.69 21.23
CA GLY A 181 -21.00 17.27 22.53
C GLY A 181 -19.91 17.30 23.59
N ARG A 182 -20.12 18.06 24.66
CA ARG A 182 -19.34 17.97 25.89
C ARG A 182 -20.21 17.21 26.90
N ASN A 183 -19.77 16.05 27.38
CA ASN A 183 -20.52 15.14 28.28
C ASN A 183 -21.53 14.20 27.58
N MET A 184 -21.07 13.42 26.60
CA MET A 184 -21.83 12.28 26.05
C MET A 184 -21.64 11.06 26.95
N SER A 185 -22.70 10.31 27.26
CA SER A 185 -22.59 9.04 27.99
C SER A 185 -22.16 7.91 27.05
N ASP A 186 -21.51 6.88 27.59
CA ASP A 186 -21.08 5.71 26.80
C ASP A 186 -22.28 5.04 26.10
N GLY A 187 -23.42 4.95 26.78
CA GLY A 187 -24.66 4.43 26.18
C GLY A 187 -25.21 5.28 25.03
N GLU A 188 -25.05 6.60 25.08
CA GLU A 188 -25.44 7.49 23.97
C GLU A 188 -24.51 7.26 22.75
N ALA A 189 -23.20 7.19 22.98
CA ALA A 189 -22.20 6.97 21.92
C ALA A 189 -22.38 5.59 21.25
N ASP A 190 -22.57 4.53 22.04
CA ASP A 190 -22.84 3.18 21.55
C ASP A 190 -24.11 3.14 20.70
N MET A 191 -25.21 3.72 21.18
CA MET A 191 -26.48 3.72 20.43
C MET A 191 -26.40 4.53 19.13
N ILE A 192 -25.66 5.64 19.12
CA ILE A 192 -25.39 6.41 17.90
C ILE A 192 -24.64 5.54 16.89
N MET A 193 -23.52 4.91 17.29
CA MET A 193 -22.70 4.11 16.40
C MET A 193 -23.42 2.86 15.89
N ARG A 194 -24.15 2.15 16.77
CA ARG A 194 -25.01 1.02 16.34
C ARG A 194 -26.06 1.44 15.33
N SER A 195 -26.67 2.60 15.52
CA SER A 195 -27.69 3.11 14.60
C SER A 195 -27.06 3.49 13.26
N LEU A 196 -25.89 4.13 13.25
CA LEU A 196 -25.18 4.42 12.00
C LEU A 196 -24.81 3.14 11.26
N CYS A 197 -24.31 2.11 11.95
CA CYS A 197 -24.08 0.80 11.32
C CYS A 197 -25.37 0.20 10.77
N ALA A 198 -26.49 0.23 11.49
CA ALA A 198 -27.72 -0.42 11.05
C ALA A 198 -28.38 0.29 9.84
N TYR A 199 -28.34 1.62 9.78
CA TYR A 199 -29.06 2.42 8.77
C TYR A 199 -28.21 2.88 7.59
N VAL A 200 -26.88 2.71 7.65
CA VAL A 200 -25.97 3.11 6.57
C VAL A 200 -25.33 1.85 6.01
N GLN A 201 -25.98 1.23 5.04
CA GLN A 201 -25.58 -0.06 4.48
C GLN A 201 -25.45 -0.02 2.95
N THR A 202 -26.17 0.86 2.28
CA THR A 202 -26.19 1.00 0.81
C THR A 202 -25.37 2.19 0.31
N TYR A 203 -25.08 2.22 -0.99
CA TYR A 203 -24.30 3.30 -1.60
C TYR A 203 -24.99 4.66 -1.46
N GLU A 204 -26.30 4.74 -1.70
CA GLU A 204 -27.10 5.96 -1.63
C GLU A 204 -27.14 6.52 -0.20
N GLU A 205 -27.25 5.67 0.81
CA GLU A 205 -27.20 6.05 2.23
C GLU A 205 -25.81 6.56 2.63
N VAL A 206 -24.75 5.92 2.15
CA VAL A 206 -23.36 6.38 2.37
C VAL A 206 -23.16 7.76 1.75
N VAL A 207 -23.66 8.00 0.53
CA VAL A 207 -23.60 9.32 -0.12
C VAL A 207 -24.38 10.37 0.68
N GLU A 208 -25.59 10.04 1.16
CA GLU A 208 -26.39 10.94 2.01
C GLU A 208 -25.65 11.32 3.30
N LEU A 209 -25.02 10.35 3.97
CA LEU A 209 -24.22 10.61 5.18
C LEU A 209 -23.00 11.48 4.90
N LEU A 210 -22.22 11.14 3.86
CA LEU A 210 -20.98 11.86 3.53
C LEU A 210 -21.24 13.30 3.08
N ALA A 211 -22.41 13.59 2.50
CA ALA A 211 -22.83 14.94 2.18
C ALA A 211 -22.93 15.85 3.44
N LEU A 212 -23.17 15.27 4.62
CA LEU A 212 -23.23 15.98 5.91
C LEU A 212 -21.85 16.14 6.58
N LEU A 213 -20.80 15.56 6.00
CA LEU A 213 -19.47 15.50 6.59
C LEU A 213 -18.42 16.13 5.65
N PRO A 214 -18.58 17.38 5.20
CA PRO A 214 -17.67 17.92 4.22
C PRO A 214 -16.22 18.04 4.76
N PRO A 215 -15.18 17.99 3.90
CA PRO A 215 -13.78 17.97 4.35
C PRO A 215 -13.36 19.17 5.22
N HIS A 216 -13.91 20.36 4.97
CA HIS A 216 -13.63 21.56 5.77
C HIS A 216 -14.20 21.49 7.20
N HIS A 217 -15.09 20.54 7.46
CA HIS A 217 -15.57 20.16 8.78
C HIS A 217 -14.80 18.97 9.34
N GLY A 218 -13.57 18.74 8.91
CA GLY A 218 -12.79 17.59 9.38
C GLY A 218 -13.34 16.25 8.89
N GLY A 219 -14.23 16.23 7.89
CA GLY A 219 -14.68 15.01 7.23
C GLY A 219 -15.24 13.97 8.20
N LEU A 220 -14.73 12.74 8.08
CA LEU A 220 -15.09 11.58 8.91
C LEU A 220 -14.53 11.62 10.35
N THR A 221 -13.75 12.64 10.72
CA THR A 221 -13.08 12.71 12.04
C THR A 221 -14.04 12.52 13.23
N PRO A 222 -15.22 13.16 13.30
CA PRO A 222 -16.14 12.97 14.42
C PRO A 222 -16.63 11.53 14.61
N LEU A 223 -16.77 10.78 13.51
CA LEU A 223 -17.18 9.38 13.55
C LEU A 223 -15.99 8.48 13.92
N CYS A 224 -14.79 8.82 13.45
CA CYS A 224 -13.60 8.00 13.66
C CYS A 224 -13.00 8.15 15.07
N PHE A 225 -13.40 9.15 15.86
CA PHE A 225 -12.99 9.23 17.28
C PHE A 225 -13.43 8.01 18.10
N GLY A 226 -14.48 7.30 17.66
CA GLY A 226 -14.91 6.03 18.26
C GLY A 226 -13.82 4.96 18.27
N LEU A 227 -12.83 5.01 17.37
CA LEU A 227 -11.67 4.11 17.35
C LEU A 227 -10.78 4.24 18.59
N PHE A 228 -10.88 5.35 19.32
CA PHE A 228 -10.11 5.63 20.53
C PHE A 228 -10.96 5.60 21.80
N HIS A 229 -12.21 5.18 21.71
CA HIS A 229 -13.10 5.12 22.86
C HIS A 229 -12.62 4.10 23.90
N PRO A 230 -12.75 4.33 25.22
CA PRO A 230 -12.35 3.37 26.25
C PRO A 230 -13.16 2.06 26.19
N ASP A 231 -14.45 2.12 25.87
CA ASP A 231 -15.30 0.95 25.64
C ASP A 231 -14.94 0.22 24.33
N GLY A 232 -14.70 -1.09 24.41
CA GLY A 232 -14.40 -1.94 23.26
C GLY A 232 -15.57 -2.11 22.29
N SER A 233 -16.81 -2.14 22.78
CA SER A 233 -17.99 -2.27 21.92
C SER A 233 -18.10 -1.14 20.91
N ILE A 234 -17.81 0.09 21.35
CA ILE A 234 -17.85 1.29 20.49
C ILE A 234 -16.70 1.26 19.47
N ARG A 235 -15.52 0.78 19.86
CA ARG A 235 -14.39 0.62 18.93
C ARG A 235 -14.74 -0.37 17.82
N ASP A 236 -15.29 -1.53 18.17
CA ASP A 236 -15.69 -2.57 17.22
C ASP A 236 -16.74 -2.05 16.23
N LEU A 237 -17.78 -1.39 16.72
CA LEU A 237 -18.81 -0.76 15.87
C LEU A 237 -18.24 0.31 14.94
N THR A 238 -17.24 1.07 15.41
CA THR A 238 -16.58 2.09 14.59
C THR A 238 -15.73 1.43 13.50
N VAL A 239 -15.08 0.30 13.79
CA VAL A 239 -14.33 -0.49 12.79
C VAL A 239 -15.29 -1.07 11.74
N ASP A 240 -16.42 -1.64 12.15
CA ASP A 240 -17.43 -2.18 11.24
C ASP A 240 -17.97 -1.08 10.31
N PHE A 241 -18.28 0.08 10.89
CA PHE A 241 -18.76 1.24 10.15
C PHE A 241 -17.73 1.73 9.11
N VAL A 242 -16.47 1.91 9.52
CA VAL A 242 -15.38 2.35 8.63
C VAL A 242 -15.10 1.31 7.54
N THR A 243 -15.21 0.01 7.87
CA THR A 243 -15.05 -1.09 6.91
C THR A 243 -16.18 -1.09 5.88
N ASN A 244 -17.42 -0.84 6.31
CA ASN A 244 -18.53 -0.68 5.37
C ASN A 244 -18.31 0.53 4.44
N LEU A 245 -17.85 1.68 4.95
CA LEU A 245 -17.51 2.82 4.11
C LEU A 245 -16.41 2.50 3.10
N ARG A 246 -15.41 1.70 3.49
CA ARG A 246 -14.31 1.27 2.62
C ARG A 246 -14.80 0.44 1.43
N SER A 247 -15.90 -0.29 1.56
CA SER A 247 -16.49 -1.07 0.47
C SER A 247 -16.98 -0.21 -0.70
N TYR A 248 -17.13 1.10 -0.51
CA TYR A 248 -17.66 2.03 -1.51
C TYR A 248 -16.59 3.02 -2.03
N PRO A 249 -16.56 3.32 -3.35
CA PRO A 249 -15.55 4.21 -3.94
C PRO A 249 -15.50 5.62 -3.31
N ILE A 250 -16.66 6.20 -2.99
CA ILE A 250 -16.74 7.52 -2.35
C ILE A 250 -16.26 7.48 -0.90
N GLY A 251 -16.53 6.40 -0.17
CA GLY A 251 -16.07 6.22 1.20
C GLY A 251 -14.54 6.13 1.27
N LEU A 252 -13.91 5.42 0.33
CA LEU A 252 -12.45 5.39 0.19
C LEU A 252 -11.83 6.78 0.06
N GLN A 253 -12.44 7.69 -0.72
CA GLN A 253 -11.92 9.06 -0.87
C GLN A 253 -11.92 9.82 0.46
N PHE A 254 -12.97 9.66 1.27
CA PHE A 254 -13.04 10.27 2.59
C PHE A 254 -12.08 9.64 3.60
N LEU A 255 -11.83 8.33 3.52
CA LEU A 255 -10.87 7.62 4.37
C LEU A 255 -9.42 8.04 4.08
N VAL A 256 -9.08 8.33 2.83
CA VAL A 256 -7.76 8.90 2.47
C VAL A 256 -7.54 10.27 3.12
N GLY A 257 -8.61 11.03 3.33
CA GLY A 257 -8.60 12.32 4.02
C GLY A 257 -8.43 12.26 5.54
N LEU A 258 -8.44 11.06 6.14
CA LEU A 258 -8.24 10.91 7.59
C LEU A 258 -6.78 11.17 7.98
N ASN A 259 -6.60 11.75 9.18
CA ASN A 259 -5.27 11.97 9.73
C ASN A 259 -4.55 10.63 10.00
N TYR A 260 -3.23 10.69 10.17
CA TYR A 260 -2.39 9.50 10.41
C TYR A 260 -2.87 8.68 11.61
N PHE A 261 -3.24 9.33 12.73
CA PHE A 261 -3.66 8.65 13.95
C PHE A 261 -4.93 7.84 13.75
N HIS A 262 -5.98 8.38 13.12
CA HIS A 262 -7.23 7.65 12.87
C HIS A 262 -7.01 6.46 11.94
N ARG A 263 -6.16 6.60 10.91
CA ARG A 263 -5.79 5.48 10.03
C ARG A 263 -5.03 4.40 10.79
N PHE A 264 -4.08 4.79 11.65
CA PHE A 264 -3.35 3.86 12.50
C PHE A 264 -4.27 3.15 13.51
N GLY A 265 -5.18 3.88 14.15
CA GLY A 265 -6.18 3.33 15.07
C GLY A 265 -7.07 2.29 14.38
N TYR A 266 -7.54 2.57 13.16
CA TYR A 266 -8.31 1.61 12.38
C TYR A 266 -7.49 0.34 12.04
N VAL A 267 -6.24 0.50 11.60
CA VAL A 267 -5.37 -0.65 11.29
C VAL A 267 -5.05 -1.47 12.55
N ARG A 268 -4.88 -0.83 13.70
CA ARG A 268 -4.62 -1.50 14.98
C ARG A 268 -5.80 -2.39 15.40
N GLU A 269 -7.02 -1.89 15.32
CA GLU A 269 -8.22 -2.62 15.76
C GLU A 269 -8.68 -3.66 14.71
N ILE A 270 -8.46 -3.41 13.42
CA ILE A 270 -8.83 -4.38 12.37
C ILE A 270 -7.85 -5.56 12.26
N GLY A 271 -6.60 -5.37 12.69
CA GLY A 271 -5.54 -6.38 12.61
C GLY A 271 -5.96 -7.73 13.18
N PRO A 272 -6.46 -7.81 14.44
CA PRO A 272 -6.95 -9.05 15.02
C PRO A 272 -8.11 -9.70 14.27
N ILE A 273 -9.06 -8.91 13.75
CA ILE A 273 -10.27 -9.40 13.05
C ILE A 273 -9.90 -9.96 11.68
N VAL A 274 -9.11 -9.22 10.90
CA VAL A 274 -8.60 -9.69 9.59
C VAL A 274 -7.72 -10.92 9.77
N MET A 275 -6.90 -10.99 10.83
CA MET A 275 -6.11 -12.18 11.14
C MET A 275 -7.01 -13.37 11.52
N ALA A 276 -8.13 -13.16 12.22
CA ALA A 276 -9.07 -14.22 12.57
C ALA A 276 -9.91 -14.71 11.37
N GLU A 277 -10.39 -13.81 10.52
CA GLU A 277 -11.10 -14.16 9.29
C GLU A 277 -10.18 -14.84 8.28
N ARG A 278 -8.94 -14.36 8.16
CA ARG A 278 -7.93 -14.96 7.30
C ARG A 278 -7.45 -16.30 7.86
N LYS A 279 -7.32 -16.45 9.19
CA LYS A 279 -7.11 -17.76 9.82
C LYS A 279 -8.24 -18.73 9.48
N ARG A 280 -9.51 -18.31 9.54
CA ARG A 280 -10.64 -19.15 9.08
C ARG A 280 -10.57 -19.48 7.59
N ALA A 281 -10.15 -18.55 6.75
CA ALA A 281 -10.00 -18.78 5.31
C ALA A 281 -8.82 -19.73 4.99
N ILE A 282 -7.69 -19.58 5.69
CA ILE A 282 -6.51 -20.46 5.62
C ILE A 282 -6.89 -21.85 6.14
N ASP A 283 -7.55 -21.93 7.30
CA ASP A 283 -8.04 -23.20 7.87
C ASP A 283 -9.06 -23.89 6.93
N ALA A 284 -9.83 -23.13 6.15
CA ALA A 284 -10.76 -23.66 5.14
C ALA A 284 -10.07 -24.10 3.83
N THR A 285 -8.86 -23.61 3.54
CA THR A 285 -8.03 -24.04 2.38
C THR A 285 -6.95 -25.06 2.76
N ARG A 286 -6.75 -25.31 4.05
CA ARG A 286 -5.76 -26.24 4.59
C ARG A 286 -6.10 -27.66 4.15
N VAL A 287 -5.28 -28.23 3.27
CA VAL A 287 -5.42 -29.62 2.85
C VAL A 287 -4.82 -30.52 3.91
N ALA A 288 -5.70 -31.09 4.73
CA ALA A 288 -5.35 -31.89 5.92
C ALA A 288 -4.62 -33.22 5.62
N HIS A 289 -4.35 -33.56 4.36
CA HIS A 289 -3.70 -34.82 4.00
C HIS A 289 -2.21 -34.77 4.31
N LYS A 290 -1.65 -35.76 5.03
CA LYS A 290 -0.18 -36.03 5.19
C LYS A 290 0.72 -34.84 5.59
N LEU A 291 0.34 -34.06 6.61
CA LEU A 291 1.26 -33.04 7.18
C LEU A 291 2.56 -33.71 7.64
N PRO A 292 3.73 -33.05 7.52
CA PRO A 292 4.96 -33.57 8.08
C PRO A 292 4.72 -33.96 9.53
N SER A 293 5.14 -35.18 9.91
CA SER A 293 5.06 -35.58 11.31
C SER A 293 5.85 -34.59 12.17
N PRO A 294 5.37 -34.23 13.38
CA PRO A 294 6.11 -33.33 14.26
C PRO A 294 7.57 -33.73 14.43
N GLU A 295 7.87 -35.02 14.54
CA GLU A 295 9.24 -35.54 14.67
C GLU A 295 10.16 -35.24 13.47
N ALA A 296 9.61 -35.22 12.25
CA ALA A 296 10.37 -34.90 11.04
C ALA A 296 10.61 -33.39 10.92
N ALA A 297 9.60 -32.58 11.25
CA ALA A 297 9.73 -31.12 11.35
C ALA A 297 10.75 -30.73 12.45
N ASP A 298 10.67 -31.34 13.63
CA ASP A 298 11.60 -31.13 14.75
C ASP A 298 13.02 -31.54 14.38
N THR A 299 13.19 -32.62 13.58
CA THR A 299 14.51 -33.03 13.10
C THR A 299 15.11 -31.98 12.15
N SER A 300 14.31 -31.43 11.25
CA SER A 300 14.74 -30.32 10.38
C SER A 300 15.12 -29.09 11.21
N ASP A 301 14.28 -28.71 12.18
CA ASP A 301 14.52 -27.56 13.05
C ASP A 301 15.81 -27.72 13.86
N HIS A 302 15.99 -28.87 14.52
CA HIS A 302 17.19 -29.15 15.30
C HIS A 302 18.45 -29.11 14.45
N ALA A 303 18.42 -29.65 13.23
CA ALA A 303 19.57 -29.58 12.34
C ALA A 303 19.98 -28.14 11.99
N ILE A 304 18.99 -27.26 11.76
CA ILE A 304 19.25 -25.86 11.48
C ILE A 304 19.71 -25.13 12.75
N ASP A 305 19.13 -25.44 13.91
CA ASP A 305 19.52 -24.86 15.19
C ASP A 305 20.94 -25.26 15.60
N GLU A 306 21.32 -26.52 15.42
CA GLU A 306 22.67 -27.00 15.69
C GLU A 306 23.71 -26.18 14.92
N LEU A 307 23.50 -25.98 13.62
CA LEU A 307 24.40 -25.19 12.77
C LEU A 307 24.43 -23.69 13.09
N ASN A 308 23.36 -23.17 13.70
CA ASN A 308 23.32 -21.78 14.14
C ASN A 308 23.98 -21.61 15.51
N LEU A 309 23.73 -22.53 16.44
CA LEU A 309 24.24 -22.53 17.81
C LEU A 309 25.73 -22.87 17.89
N ASP A 310 26.23 -23.74 17.00
CA ASP A 310 27.66 -24.05 16.90
C ASP A 310 28.48 -22.95 16.20
N GLY A 311 27.79 -21.93 15.65
CA GLY A 311 28.38 -20.76 15.01
C GLY A 311 28.73 -20.95 13.53
N SER A 312 28.55 -22.15 12.95
CA SER A 312 28.98 -22.45 11.59
C SER A 312 28.23 -21.62 10.54
N LEU A 313 26.89 -21.51 10.67
CA LEU A 313 26.10 -20.64 9.79
C LEU A 313 26.45 -19.16 9.96
N ARG A 314 26.80 -18.75 11.19
CA ARG A 314 27.22 -17.37 11.47
C ARG A 314 28.55 -17.04 10.83
N GLU A 315 29.50 -17.97 10.87
CA GLU A 315 30.79 -17.81 10.22
C GLU A 315 30.64 -17.64 8.71
N VAL A 316 29.84 -18.51 8.05
CA VAL A 316 29.56 -18.39 6.61
C VAL A 316 28.90 -17.06 6.27
N ASN A 317 27.88 -16.65 7.04
CA ASN A 317 27.20 -15.37 6.84
C ASN A 317 28.19 -14.19 6.90
N LEU A 318 29.06 -14.17 7.92
CA LEU A 318 30.03 -13.10 8.11
C LEU A 318 31.13 -13.10 7.03
N GLN A 319 31.59 -14.26 6.58
CA GLN A 319 32.58 -14.34 5.50
C GLN A 319 32.04 -13.76 4.19
N VAL A 320 30.78 -14.10 3.83
CA VAL A 320 30.09 -13.51 2.66
C VAL A 320 29.86 -12.02 2.88
N HIS A 321 29.31 -11.63 4.03
CA HIS A 321 28.99 -10.24 4.33
C HIS A 321 30.22 -9.32 4.31
N ASP A 322 31.32 -9.75 4.92
CA ASP A 322 32.52 -8.92 5.14
C ASP A 322 33.43 -8.85 3.90
N HIS A 323 33.14 -9.64 2.85
CA HIS A 323 33.82 -9.60 1.55
C HIS A 323 32.82 -9.40 0.41
N PRO A 324 32.21 -8.21 0.29
CA PRO A 324 31.20 -7.96 -0.73
C PRO A 324 31.81 -8.00 -2.14
N GLU A 325 31.24 -8.84 -2.99
CA GLU A 325 31.64 -9.02 -4.40
C GLU A 325 30.46 -8.75 -5.33
N LEU A 326 30.72 -8.26 -6.54
CA LEU A 326 29.68 -7.73 -7.42
C LEU A 326 29.30 -8.73 -8.52
N GLY A 327 28.01 -8.80 -8.84
CA GLY A 327 27.54 -9.49 -10.04
C GLY A 327 28.04 -10.93 -10.15
N TRP A 328 28.78 -11.21 -11.23
CA TRP A 328 29.40 -12.51 -11.50
C TRP A 328 30.78 -12.71 -10.86
N ASP A 329 31.37 -11.68 -10.26
CA ASP A 329 32.72 -11.74 -9.67
C ASP A 329 32.73 -12.25 -8.21
N VAL A 330 31.65 -12.93 -7.77
CA VAL A 330 31.42 -13.45 -6.41
C VAL A 330 32.24 -14.71 -6.07
N LYS A 331 33.56 -14.64 -6.24
CA LYS A 331 34.49 -15.78 -6.10
C LYS A 331 34.67 -16.22 -4.66
N HIS A 332 34.83 -15.28 -3.73
CA HIS A 332 34.93 -15.58 -2.30
C HIS A 332 33.62 -16.21 -1.79
N ALA A 333 32.47 -15.59 -2.10
CA ALA A 333 31.18 -16.14 -1.67
C ALA A 333 30.92 -17.53 -2.27
N HIS A 334 31.24 -17.74 -3.56
CA HIS A 334 31.18 -19.05 -4.21
C HIS A 334 32.01 -20.09 -3.43
N ASP A 335 33.28 -19.81 -3.14
CA ASP A 335 34.17 -20.75 -2.49
C ASP A 335 33.74 -21.07 -1.05
N VAL A 336 33.29 -20.06 -0.30
CA VAL A 336 32.80 -20.23 1.07
C VAL A 336 31.55 -21.11 1.10
N LEU A 337 30.55 -20.81 0.26
CA LEU A 337 29.28 -21.53 0.24
C LEU A 337 29.46 -22.97 -0.27
N THR A 338 30.21 -23.17 -1.36
CA THR A 338 30.44 -24.51 -1.92
C THR A 338 31.21 -25.41 -0.94
N GLN A 339 32.26 -24.90 -0.30
CA GLN A 339 33.00 -25.64 0.73
C GLN A 339 32.12 -26.00 1.93
N PHE A 340 31.26 -25.08 2.38
CA PHE A 340 30.37 -25.35 3.49
C PHE A 340 29.34 -26.44 3.13
N VAL A 341 28.70 -26.32 1.97
CA VAL A 341 27.66 -27.26 1.52
C VAL A 341 28.23 -28.66 1.24
N GLU A 342 29.45 -28.77 0.71
CA GLU A 342 30.18 -30.04 0.58
C GLU A 342 30.39 -30.73 1.94
N LYS A 343 30.78 -29.98 2.98
CA LYS A 343 30.95 -30.52 4.34
C LYS A 343 29.64 -31.04 4.94
N GLN A 344 28.49 -30.52 4.51
CA GLN A 344 27.17 -31.03 4.91
C GLN A 344 26.75 -32.31 4.15
N GLY A 345 27.58 -32.79 3.23
CA GLY A 345 27.38 -34.06 2.51
C GLY A 345 26.54 -33.94 1.24
N PHE A 346 26.46 -32.76 0.64
CA PHE A 346 25.89 -32.58 -0.69
C PHE A 346 26.91 -32.88 -1.79
N GLN A 347 26.44 -33.37 -2.93
CA GLN A 347 27.24 -33.42 -4.15
C GLN A 347 27.23 -32.02 -4.79
N VAL A 348 28.36 -31.32 -4.75
CA VAL A 348 28.48 -29.96 -5.28
C VAL A 348 29.19 -29.96 -6.63
N ILE A 349 28.56 -29.31 -7.61
CA ILE A 349 29.14 -28.94 -8.88
C ILE A 349 29.47 -27.45 -8.78
N ARG A 350 30.74 -27.17 -8.48
CA ARG A 350 31.32 -25.82 -8.53
C ARG A 350 31.36 -25.34 -9.98
N HIS A 351 31.30 -24.02 -10.20
CA HIS A 351 31.32 -23.42 -11.54
C HIS A 351 30.29 -24.05 -12.49
N TYR A 352 29.07 -24.24 -11.98
CA TYR A 352 27.99 -24.91 -12.69
C TYR A 352 27.57 -24.13 -13.93
N LEU A 353 27.56 -24.80 -15.09
CA LEU A 353 27.22 -24.22 -16.41
C LEU A 353 28.11 -23.05 -16.84
N ALA A 354 29.37 -22.98 -16.36
CA ALA A 354 30.30 -21.89 -16.68
C ALA A 354 30.57 -21.70 -18.18
N ASP A 355 30.35 -22.73 -19.01
CA ASP A 355 30.45 -22.67 -20.48
C ASP A 355 29.24 -22.00 -21.16
N GLN A 356 28.13 -21.82 -20.43
CA GLN A 356 26.86 -21.30 -20.94
C GLN A 356 26.45 -19.98 -20.27
N LEU A 357 27.13 -19.58 -19.20
CA LEU A 357 26.82 -18.40 -18.40
C LEU A 357 27.82 -17.26 -18.66
N PRO A 358 27.46 -16.00 -18.38
CA PRO A 358 28.38 -14.86 -18.48
C PRO A 358 29.55 -14.90 -17.50
N GLY A 359 29.43 -15.67 -16.42
CA GLY A 359 30.47 -15.88 -15.42
C GLY A 359 30.45 -17.30 -14.85
N ASP A 360 31.46 -17.62 -14.05
CA ASP A 360 31.74 -18.99 -13.58
C ASP A 360 31.45 -19.20 -12.09
N THR A 361 30.80 -18.26 -11.41
CA THR A 361 30.57 -18.31 -9.95
C THR A 361 29.21 -18.89 -9.55
N ALA A 362 28.40 -19.35 -10.51
CA ALA A 362 27.23 -20.16 -10.21
C ALA A 362 27.64 -21.56 -9.74
N TRP A 363 26.85 -22.17 -8.85
CA TRP A 363 27.10 -23.52 -8.36
C TRP A 363 25.79 -24.27 -8.11
N ARG A 364 25.87 -25.61 -8.12
CA ARG A 364 24.72 -26.48 -7.89
C ARG A 364 25.09 -27.56 -6.88
N ALA A 365 24.29 -27.71 -5.85
CA ALA A 365 24.43 -28.77 -4.85
C ALA A 365 23.23 -29.70 -4.88
N GLU A 366 23.47 -31.01 -4.79
CA GLU A 366 22.43 -32.03 -4.87
C GLU A 366 22.49 -33.03 -3.72
N PHE A 367 21.32 -33.47 -3.30
CA PHE A 367 21.16 -34.59 -2.38
C PHE A 367 19.95 -35.44 -2.79
N ILE A 368 20.09 -36.77 -2.80
CA ILE A 368 19.07 -37.69 -3.29
C ILE A 368 18.91 -38.86 -2.33
N ILE A 369 17.67 -39.16 -1.94
CA ILE A 369 17.29 -40.46 -1.37
C ILE A 369 16.39 -41.16 -2.40
N PRO A 370 16.81 -42.31 -2.96
CA PRO A 370 16.07 -42.98 -4.01
C PRO A 370 14.78 -43.60 -3.49
N ASN A 371 13.77 -43.67 -4.37
CA ASN A 371 12.51 -44.32 -4.06
C ASN A 371 12.61 -45.81 -4.39
N LYS A 372 12.44 -46.67 -3.37
CA LYS A 372 12.45 -48.14 -3.50
C LYS A 372 11.34 -48.68 -4.41
N SER A 373 10.29 -47.89 -4.68
CA SER A 373 9.14 -48.27 -5.51
C SER A 373 9.28 -47.96 -7.01
N GLY A 374 10.34 -47.26 -7.43
CA GLY A 374 10.57 -46.90 -8.84
C GLY A 374 9.72 -45.76 -9.39
N LYS A 375 8.91 -45.09 -8.55
CA LYS A 375 8.22 -43.83 -8.91
C LYS A 375 9.21 -42.68 -9.08
N SER A 376 8.83 -41.66 -9.86
CA SER A 376 9.56 -40.39 -9.96
C SER A 376 9.72 -39.74 -8.59
N LEU A 377 10.88 -39.17 -8.33
CA LEU A 377 11.19 -38.49 -7.08
C LEU A 377 10.67 -37.05 -7.11
N PRO A 378 9.97 -36.59 -6.06
CA PRO A 378 9.70 -35.17 -5.91
C PRO A 378 11.02 -34.40 -5.71
N VAL A 379 11.14 -33.25 -6.38
CA VAL A 379 12.36 -32.44 -6.40
C VAL A 379 12.08 -31.04 -5.86
N VAL A 380 12.70 -30.71 -4.72
CA VAL A 380 12.60 -29.38 -4.09
C VAL A 380 13.85 -28.58 -4.42
N GLY A 381 13.65 -27.43 -5.05
CA GLY A 381 14.68 -26.45 -5.37
C GLY A 381 14.80 -25.35 -4.32
N PHE A 382 16.03 -24.91 -4.04
CA PHE A 382 16.33 -23.71 -3.26
C PHE A 382 17.30 -22.81 -4.01
N ASN A 383 17.15 -21.49 -3.84
CA ASN A 383 18.12 -20.51 -4.34
C ASN A 383 18.86 -19.82 -3.18
N SER A 384 20.14 -19.53 -3.42
CA SER A 384 21.02 -18.76 -2.54
C SER A 384 21.70 -17.67 -3.35
N GLU A 385 21.24 -16.43 -3.23
CA GLU A 385 21.91 -15.24 -3.79
C GLU A 385 23.14 -14.86 -2.99
N MET A 386 24.11 -14.23 -3.63
CA MET A 386 25.41 -13.96 -3.00
C MET A 386 26.15 -12.72 -3.53
N ASP A 387 25.57 -11.96 -4.45
CA ASP A 387 26.16 -10.71 -4.93
C ASP A 387 25.85 -9.51 -4.00
N ALA A 388 26.72 -8.52 -4.07
CA ALA A 388 26.63 -7.27 -3.33
C ALA A 388 26.43 -6.07 -4.26
N LEU A 389 26.18 -4.91 -3.66
CA LEU A 389 25.96 -3.65 -4.38
C LEU A 389 27.22 -2.77 -4.40
N PRO A 390 27.49 -2.05 -5.51
CA PRO A 390 28.67 -1.19 -5.64
C PRO A 390 28.74 -0.12 -4.54
N GLY A 391 29.84 -0.11 -3.78
CA GLY A 391 30.14 0.93 -2.80
C GLY A 391 29.37 0.86 -1.47
N ILE A 392 28.35 0.00 -1.37
CA ILE A 392 27.52 -0.14 -0.15
C ILE A 392 27.50 -1.57 0.42
N GLY A 393 28.10 -2.55 -0.25
CA GLY A 393 28.19 -3.94 0.26
C GLY A 393 26.87 -4.70 0.13
N HIS A 394 26.59 -5.65 1.03
CA HIS A 394 25.35 -6.44 1.01
C HIS A 394 24.13 -5.63 1.52
N ALA A 395 23.87 -4.47 0.92
CA ALA A 395 22.78 -3.58 1.27
C ALA A 395 21.39 -4.08 0.83
N CYS A 396 21.33 -5.22 0.14
CA CYS A 396 20.10 -5.95 -0.15
C CYS A 396 19.93 -7.23 0.71
N GLY A 397 20.93 -7.54 1.55
CA GLY A 397 20.89 -8.68 2.47
C GLY A 397 21.14 -10.05 1.82
N HIS A 398 21.82 -10.10 0.66
CA HIS A 398 22.08 -11.37 -0.03
C HIS A 398 22.94 -12.35 0.79
N ASN A 399 23.74 -11.86 1.75
CA ASN A 399 24.40 -12.71 2.74
C ASN A 399 23.40 -13.53 3.59
N LEU A 400 22.24 -12.96 3.93
CA LEU A 400 21.16 -13.66 4.63
C LEU A 400 20.41 -14.62 3.70
N ILE A 401 20.18 -14.22 2.44
CA ILE A 401 19.55 -15.07 1.43
C ILE A 401 20.40 -16.31 1.15
N ALA A 402 21.72 -16.14 1.03
CA ALA A 402 22.68 -17.22 0.89
C ALA A 402 22.49 -18.29 1.98
N ILE A 403 22.53 -17.88 3.25
CA ILE A 403 22.42 -18.80 4.38
C ILE A 403 21.01 -19.39 4.53
N ILE A 404 19.95 -18.70 4.10
CA ILE A 404 18.58 -19.24 4.13
C ILE A 404 18.47 -20.46 3.22
N GLY A 405 18.90 -20.35 1.96
CA GLY A 405 18.85 -21.47 1.02
C GLY A 405 19.70 -22.66 1.49
N VAL A 406 20.91 -22.38 2.00
CA VAL A 406 21.81 -23.39 2.58
C VAL A 406 21.18 -24.07 3.79
N ALA A 407 20.72 -23.31 4.79
CA ALA A 407 20.16 -23.86 6.02
C ALA A 407 18.88 -24.66 5.74
N ALA A 408 17.99 -24.16 4.87
CA ALA A 408 16.78 -24.86 4.49
C ALA A 408 17.08 -26.20 3.80
N ALA A 409 18.02 -26.22 2.86
CA ALA A 409 18.44 -27.44 2.19
C ALA A 409 19.05 -28.46 3.17
N VAL A 410 19.90 -28.02 4.11
CA VAL A 410 20.53 -28.91 5.09
C VAL A 410 19.51 -29.45 6.09
N GLY A 411 18.59 -28.61 6.59
CA GLY A 411 17.50 -29.05 7.47
C GLY A 411 16.63 -30.11 6.82
N LEU A 412 16.25 -29.90 5.56
CA LEU A 412 15.47 -30.84 4.77
C LEU A 412 16.23 -32.16 4.56
N LYS A 413 17.52 -32.08 4.20
CA LYS A 413 18.40 -33.24 4.04
C LYS A 413 18.43 -34.09 5.31
N ARG A 414 18.61 -33.47 6.49
CA ARG A 414 18.69 -34.20 7.77
C ARG A 414 17.38 -34.89 8.13
N ALA A 415 16.24 -34.24 7.86
CA ALA A 415 14.93 -34.87 8.01
C ALA A 415 14.77 -36.06 7.04
N MET A 416 15.20 -35.91 5.79
CA MET A 416 15.15 -37.00 4.81
C MET A 416 16.00 -38.20 5.24
N GLU A 417 17.24 -37.99 5.67
CA GLU A 417 18.17 -39.05 6.10
C GLU A 417 17.64 -39.81 7.31
N LYS A 418 17.15 -39.10 8.33
CA LYS A 418 16.70 -39.72 9.58
C LYS A 418 15.41 -40.52 9.42
N HIS A 419 14.52 -40.07 8.53
CA HIS A 419 13.19 -40.63 8.36
C HIS A 419 13.01 -41.45 7.06
N ASP A 420 14.10 -41.75 6.34
CA ASP A 420 14.12 -42.49 5.05
C ASP A 420 13.12 -41.93 4.02
N ILE A 421 13.04 -40.59 3.91
CA ILE A 421 12.09 -39.91 3.02
C ILE A 421 12.68 -39.81 1.62
N PRO A 422 12.11 -40.50 0.61
CA PRO A 422 12.61 -40.42 -0.76
C PRO A 422 12.35 -39.04 -1.37
N GLY A 423 13.33 -38.50 -2.06
CA GLY A 423 13.23 -37.19 -2.70
C GLY A 423 14.58 -36.71 -3.22
N ARG A 424 14.57 -35.55 -3.87
CA ARG A 424 15.78 -34.85 -4.29
C ARG A 424 15.74 -33.39 -3.88
N ILE A 425 16.87 -32.90 -3.41
CA ILE A 425 17.13 -31.49 -3.14
C ILE A 425 18.08 -30.97 -4.20
N ILE A 426 17.76 -29.83 -4.80
CA ILE A 426 18.67 -29.06 -5.65
C ILE A 426 18.81 -27.67 -5.03
N LEU A 427 20.03 -27.31 -4.61
CA LEU A 427 20.35 -25.98 -4.11
C LEU A 427 21.22 -25.27 -5.15
N LEU A 428 20.76 -24.12 -5.63
CA LEU A 428 21.48 -23.30 -6.60
C LEU A 428 22.09 -22.08 -5.92
N GLY A 429 23.39 -21.90 -6.13
CA GLY A 429 24.06 -20.63 -5.93
C GLY A 429 23.81 -19.71 -7.12
N THR A 430 23.10 -18.61 -6.89
CA THR A 430 22.61 -17.70 -7.94
C THR A 430 23.33 -16.35 -7.86
N PRO A 431 24.41 -16.13 -8.63
CA PRO A 431 25.10 -14.84 -8.66
C PRO A 431 24.30 -13.80 -9.46
N SER A 432 24.72 -12.53 -9.33
CA SER A 432 24.34 -11.44 -10.22
C SER A 432 22.84 -11.10 -10.32
N GLU A 433 22.09 -11.13 -9.22
CA GLU A 433 20.70 -10.67 -9.21
C GLU A 433 20.59 -9.17 -9.52
N GLU A 434 21.43 -8.34 -8.88
CA GLU A 434 21.28 -6.87 -8.86
C GLU A 434 21.60 -6.21 -10.21
N VAL A 435 22.52 -6.80 -10.96
CA VAL A 435 23.11 -6.17 -12.16
C VAL A 435 22.99 -6.99 -13.43
N GLY A 436 22.84 -8.32 -13.33
CA GLY A 436 22.96 -9.21 -14.49
C GLY A 436 21.80 -10.17 -14.70
N GLN A 437 20.84 -10.25 -13.76
CA GLN A 437 19.71 -11.18 -13.82
C GLN A 437 20.16 -12.64 -13.91
N GLY A 438 21.14 -13.03 -13.09
CA GLY A 438 21.82 -14.32 -13.21
C GLY A 438 20.89 -15.54 -13.11
N LYS A 439 19.74 -15.43 -12.44
CA LYS A 439 18.72 -16.51 -12.44
C LYS A 439 18.07 -16.70 -13.80
N VAL A 440 17.92 -15.64 -14.60
CA VAL A 440 17.41 -15.76 -15.98
C VAL A 440 18.41 -16.47 -16.88
N ASP A 441 19.71 -16.20 -16.70
CA ASP A 441 20.76 -16.91 -17.45
C ASP A 441 20.81 -18.40 -17.05
N LEU A 442 20.75 -18.70 -15.75
CA LEU A 442 20.64 -20.07 -15.23
C LEU A 442 19.38 -20.78 -15.75
N LEU A 443 18.26 -20.08 -15.81
CA LEU A 443 17.00 -20.59 -16.36
C LEU A 443 17.14 -20.97 -17.83
N LYS A 444 17.73 -20.10 -18.66
CA LYS A 444 17.99 -20.38 -20.08
C LYS A 444 18.93 -21.56 -20.29
N ALA A 445 19.96 -21.68 -19.45
CA ALA A 445 20.90 -22.80 -19.44
C ALA A 445 20.28 -24.10 -18.88
N GLY A 446 19.05 -24.05 -18.38
CA GLY A 446 18.26 -25.21 -17.97
C GLY A 446 18.46 -25.66 -16.52
N ALA A 447 19.04 -24.81 -15.65
CA ALA A 447 19.33 -25.13 -14.26
C ALA A 447 18.10 -25.54 -13.43
N TYR A 448 16.91 -25.04 -13.78
CA TYR A 448 15.66 -25.25 -13.04
C TYR A 448 14.79 -26.39 -13.59
N LYS A 449 15.13 -26.99 -14.75
CA LYS A 449 14.25 -27.94 -15.46
C LYS A 449 13.86 -29.19 -14.67
N GLU A 450 14.69 -29.57 -13.69
CA GLU A 450 14.50 -30.78 -12.90
C GLU A 450 13.73 -30.54 -11.60
N MET A 451 13.46 -29.28 -11.24
CA MET A 451 12.77 -28.92 -10.00
C MET A 451 11.25 -29.00 -10.16
N ASP A 452 10.57 -29.54 -9.15
CA ASP A 452 9.10 -29.50 -9.09
C ASP A 452 8.58 -28.21 -8.45
N ILE A 453 9.32 -27.70 -7.45
CA ILE A 453 9.09 -26.39 -6.83
C ILE A 453 10.42 -25.67 -6.58
N CYS A 454 10.41 -24.34 -6.51
CA CYS A 454 11.59 -23.54 -6.15
C CYS A 454 11.27 -22.57 -5.00
N LEU A 455 12.09 -22.61 -3.94
CA LEU A 455 11.87 -21.86 -2.70
C LEU A 455 13.04 -20.89 -2.43
N MET A 456 12.71 -19.68 -1.99
CA MET A 456 13.68 -18.64 -1.61
C MET A 456 13.01 -17.67 -0.63
N ALA A 457 13.75 -16.83 0.09
CA ALA A 457 13.16 -15.73 0.86
C ALA A 457 14.07 -14.50 0.87
N HIS A 458 13.47 -13.32 1.03
CA HIS A 458 14.16 -12.05 0.95
C HIS A 458 14.05 -11.25 2.27
N PRO A 459 15.14 -10.70 2.82
CA PRO A 459 15.07 -9.79 3.95
C PRO A 459 14.59 -8.39 3.52
N GLY A 460 13.78 -7.73 4.34
CA GLY A 460 13.33 -6.35 4.14
C GLY A 460 13.37 -5.55 5.45
N PRO A 461 13.26 -4.21 5.41
CA PRO A 461 13.19 -3.41 6.61
C PRO A 461 11.88 -3.66 7.36
N GLY A 462 11.97 -3.82 8.67
CA GLY A 462 10.80 -3.85 9.52
C GLY A 462 11.18 -4.14 10.96
N ASN A 463 10.47 -3.51 11.89
CA ASN A 463 10.39 -4.05 13.23
C ASN A 463 9.25 -5.07 13.23
N HIS A 464 9.32 -6.08 14.11
CA HIS A 464 8.37 -7.21 14.26
C HIS A 464 8.76 -8.48 13.48
N ARG A 465 8.28 -9.62 14.01
CA ARG A 465 8.41 -10.99 13.46
C ARG A 465 7.57 -11.19 12.18
N GLN A 466 7.53 -10.19 11.32
CA GLN A 466 6.68 -10.17 10.14
C GLN A 466 7.30 -10.99 9.03
N VAL A 467 6.46 -11.81 8.41
CA VAL A 467 6.77 -12.57 7.22
C VAL A 467 5.68 -12.27 6.21
N THR A 468 6.06 -12.09 4.95
CA THR A 468 5.14 -11.60 3.93
C THR A 468 5.18 -12.43 2.67
N ASP A 469 4.00 -12.63 2.07
CA ASP A 469 3.90 -13.00 0.68
C ASP A 469 4.12 -11.74 -0.16
N ILE A 470 5.27 -11.65 -0.84
CA ILE A 470 5.66 -10.47 -1.61
C ILE A 470 5.34 -10.66 -3.09
N SER A 471 4.85 -9.58 -3.70
CA SER A 471 4.79 -9.43 -5.15
C SER A 471 5.61 -8.22 -5.59
N THR A 472 6.36 -8.38 -6.68
CA THR A 472 7.29 -7.38 -7.23
C THR A 472 6.80 -6.87 -8.59
N LEU A 473 7.32 -5.73 -9.05
CA LEU A 473 6.95 -5.16 -10.34
C LEU A 473 7.72 -5.82 -11.49
N ALA A 474 7.02 -6.03 -12.60
CA ALA A 474 7.62 -6.36 -13.88
C ALA A 474 8.36 -5.14 -14.47
N LEU A 475 9.50 -5.39 -15.11
CA LEU A 475 10.39 -4.37 -15.64
C LEU A 475 10.97 -4.78 -17.00
N GLN A 476 10.94 -3.85 -17.95
CA GLN A 476 11.64 -3.96 -19.23
C GLN A 476 12.44 -2.69 -19.47
N THR A 477 13.74 -2.83 -19.74
CA THR A 477 14.63 -1.73 -20.12
C THR A 477 14.98 -1.81 -21.60
N PHE A 478 15.13 -0.64 -22.22
CA PHE A 478 15.37 -0.41 -23.63
C PHE A 478 16.54 0.56 -23.78
N THR A 479 17.40 0.27 -24.74
CA THR A 479 18.38 1.23 -25.28
C THR A 479 17.96 1.56 -26.72
N ILE A 480 17.74 2.84 -26.98
CA ILE A 480 17.29 3.36 -28.27
C ILE A 480 18.38 4.25 -28.82
N GLU A 481 18.86 3.96 -30.02
CA GLU A 481 19.90 4.74 -30.69
C GLU A 481 19.34 5.31 -31.99
N TYR A 482 19.28 6.64 -32.09
CA TYR A 482 18.92 7.34 -33.31
C TYR A 482 20.18 7.69 -34.09
N HIS A 483 20.16 7.40 -35.39
CA HIS A 483 21.22 7.72 -36.33
C HIS A 483 20.67 8.62 -37.44
N GLY A 484 21.28 9.80 -37.54
CA GLY A 484 20.96 10.85 -38.48
C GLY A 484 22.14 11.19 -39.39
N GLN A 485 22.29 12.48 -39.70
CA GLN A 485 23.34 13.01 -40.58
C GLN A 485 23.74 14.40 -40.09
N GLY A 486 25.03 14.58 -39.83
CA GLY A 486 25.57 15.85 -39.38
C GLY A 486 25.61 16.88 -40.50
N ALA A 487 25.43 18.15 -40.13
CA ALA A 487 25.51 19.31 -41.03
C ALA A 487 25.86 20.57 -40.22
N HIS A 488 26.28 21.64 -40.90
CA HIS A 488 26.53 22.92 -40.25
C HIS A 488 25.20 23.61 -39.92
N ALA A 489 24.87 23.76 -38.63
CA ALA A 489 23.53 24.17 -38.19
C ALA A 489 23.08 25.54 -38.73
N GLY A 490 24.02 26.49 -38.88
CA GLY A 490 23.72 27.83 -39.42
C GLY A 490 23.90 28.00 -40.93
N ALA A 491 24.56 27.06 -41.62
CA ALA A 491 25.01 27.29 -43.01
C ALA A 491 24.30 26.37 -44.00
N SER A 492 24.08 25.10 -43.65
CA SER A 492 23.39 24.13 -44.50
C SER A 492 22.52 23.13 -43.70
N PRO A 493 21.61 23.59 -42.81
CA PRO A 493 20.80 22.69 -41.99
C PRO A 493 19.91 21.73 -42.80
N TRP A 494 19.55 22.08 -44.04
CA TRP A 494 18.76 21.22 -44.94
C TRP A 494 19.48 19.95 -45.41
N GLU A 495 20.79 19.84 -45.22
CA GLU A 495 21.58 18.63 -45.50
C GLU A 495 21.60 17.66 -44.31
N GLY A 496 21.16 18.12 -43.12
CA GLY A 496 21.20 17.36 -41.88
C GLY A 496 19.95 16.54 -41.61
N LYS A 497 20.11 15.50 -40.78
CA LYS A 497 19.03 14.75 -40.13
C LYS A 497 19.32 14.70 -38.64
N ASN A 498 18.53 15.41 -37.86
CA ASN A 498 18.87 15.68 -36.46
C ASN A 498 18.42 14.54 -35.54
N ALA A 499 19.37 13.75 -35.04
CA ALA A 499 19.10 12.65 -34.11
C ALA A 499 18.68 13.15 -32.71
N LEU A 500 19.14 14.33 -32.29
CA LEU A 500 18.70 14.94 -31.03
C LEU A 500 17.22 15.35 -31.10
N ASP A 501 16.76 15.88 -32.24
CA ASP A 501 15.34 16.18 -32.44
C ASP A 501 14.49 14.90 -32.40
N ALA A 502 15.02 13.77 -32.90
CA ALA A 502 14.35 12.48 -32.79
C ALA A 502 14.20 12.07 -31.31
N ALA A 503 15.26 12.14 -30.52
CA ALA A 503 15.19 11.87 -29.08
C ALA A 503 14.21 12.80 -28.35
N PHE A 504 14.15 14.09 -28.73
CA PHE A 504 13.21 15.05 -28.15
C PHE A 504 11.75 14.75 -28.53
N ILE A 505 11.47 14.43 -29.79
CA ILE A 505 10.12 14.03 -30.23
C ILE A 505 9.69 12.75 -29.51
N ALA A 506 10.59 11.77 -29.37
CA ALA A 506 10.32 10.57 -28.60
C ALA A 506 9.97 10.89 -27.14
N TYR A 507 10.75 11.77 -26.49
CA TYR A 507 10.47 12.23 -25.14
C TYR A 507 9.07 12.87 -25.03
N ALA A 508 8.73 13.76 -25.96
CA ALA A 508 7.43 14.42 -26.01
C ALA A 508 6.28 13.43 -26.22
N ALA A 509 6.45 12.47 -27.15
CA ALA A 509 5.47 11.42 -27.41
C ALA A 509 5.25 10.53 -26.17
N LEU A 510 6.32 10.15 -25.46
CA LEU A 510 6.22 9.42 -24.19
C LEU A 510 5.55 10.27 -23.11
N SER A 511 5.81 11.57 -23.05
CA SER A 511 5.15 12.47 -22.12
C SER A 511 3.64 12.53 -22.36
N ALA A 512 3.20 12.58 -23.62
CA ALA A 512 1.78 12.50 -23.97
C ALA A 512 1.19 11.12 -23.64
N LEU A 513 1.94 10.03 -23.89
CA LEU A 513 1.53 8.67 -23.57
C LEU A 513 1.22 8.48 -22.08
N ARG A 514 1.99 9.11 -21.18
CA ARG A 514 1.83 8.99 -19.72
C ARG A 514 0.44 9.36 -19.20
N GLN A 515 -0.32 10.22 -19.88
CA GLN A 515 -1.71 10.48 -19.49
C GLN A 515 -2.61 9.24 -19.67
N GLN A 516 -2.24 8.37 -20.62
CA GLN A 516 -3.04 7.22 -21.07
C GLN A 516 -2.49 5.87 -20.57
N ILE A 517 -1.64 5.86 -19.55
CA ILE A 517 -1.15 4.62 -18.90
C ILE A 517 -1.86 4.41 -17.57
N HIS A 518 -1.84 3.18 -17.06
CA HIS A 518 -2.43 2.89 -15.75
C HIS A 518 -1.65 3.60 -14.63
N PRO A 519 -2.30 4.11 -13.56
CA PRO A 519 -1.61 4.79 -12.46
C PRO A 519 -0.57 3.93 -11.72
N THR A 520 -0.58 2.61 -11.88
CA THR A 520 0.41 1.68 -11.31
C THR A 520 1.63 1.45 -12.20
N ALA A 521 1.61 1.93 -13.46
CA ALA A 521 2.70 1.76 -14.40
C ALA A 521 3.61 3.00 -14.45
N ARG A 522 4.89 2.82 -14.81
CA ARG A 522 5.86 3.90 -14.94
C ARG A 522 6.65 3.78 -16.24
N ILE A 523 6.95 4.93 -16.84
CA ILE A 523 7.88 5.09 -17.97
C ILE A 523 8.87 6.18 -17.59
N HIS A 524 10.14 5.83 -17.48
CA HIS A 524 11.22 6.74 -17.08
C HIS A 524 12.51 6.38 -17.79
N GLY A 525 13.45 7.32 -17.86
CA GLY A 525 14.68 7.13 -18.62
C GLY A 525 15.48 8.43 -18.79
N ILE A 526 16.60 8.29 -19.48
CA ILE A 526 17.55 9.38 -19.75
C ILE A 526 17.85 9.48 -21.24
N ILE A 527 18.37 10.64 -21.65
CA ILE A 527 18.89 10.90 -22.99
C ILE A 527 20.40 11.15 -22.86
N GLU A 528 21.16 10.48 -23.71
CA GLU A 528 22.61 10.56 -23.80
C GLU A 528 23.01 11.03 -25.21
N GLY A 529 24.08 11.79 -25.29
CA GLY A 529 24.61 12.33 -26.54
C GLY A 529 26.08 12.01 -26.74
N ARG A 530 26.57 12.28 -27.95
CA ARG A 530 28.00 12.19 -28.29
C ARG A 530 28.43 13.46 -29.01
N ASP A 531 29.44 14.12 -28.47
CA ASP A 531 30.12 15.27 -29.10
C ASP A 531 29.19 16.38 -29.61
N TRP A 532 28.07 16.61 -28.92
CA TRP A 532 27.11 17.64 -29.31
C TRP A 532 27.69 19.04 -29.19
N ALA A 533 27.59 19.81 -30.27
CA ALA A 533 27.98 21.22 -30.32
C ALA A 533 26.84 22.04 -30.95
N SER A 534 26.59 23.25 -30.45
CA SER A 534 25.44 24.06 -30.86
C SER A 534 25.44 24.46 -32.35
N ASN A 535 26.62 24.46 -32.99
CA ASN A 535 26.79 24.81 -34.39
C ASN A 535 26.82 23.59 -35.34
N ILE A 536 26.66 22.37 -34.82
CA ILE A 536 26.66 21.12 -35.59
C ILE A 536 25.34 20.39 -35.34
N ILE A 537 24.63 20.01 -36.40
CA ILE A 537 23.44 19.17 -36.27
C ILE A 537 23.85 17.78 -35.73
N PRO A 538 23.30 17.32 -34.58
CA PRO A 538 23.62 16.01 -34.04
C PRO A 538 23.23 14.86 -34.97
N ASP A 539 24.20 14.00 -35.29
CA ASP A 539 24.00 12.79 -36.09
C ASP A 539 23.71 11.54 -35.26
N TYR A 540 23.85 11.63 -33.93
CA TYR A 540 23.61 10.54 -33.00
C TYR A 540 22.99 11.03 -31.69
N ALA A 541 22.01 10.27 -31.21
CA ALA A 541 21.43 10.42 -29.88
C ALA A 541 21.00 9.05 -29.34
N LYS A 542 21.19 8.83 -28.05
CA LYS A 542 20.85 7.59 -27.36
C LYS A 542 19.85 7.85 -26.24
N MET A 543 18.92 6.93 -26.03
CA MET A 543 17.99 6.97 -24.90
C MET A 543 18.06 5.64 -24.15
N ARG A 544 18.08 5.68 -22.81
CA ARG A 544 17.93 4.49 -21.96
C ARG A 544 16.65 4.64 -21.15
N TYR A 545 15.66 3.80 -21.44
CA TYR A 545 14.32 3.91 -20.88
C TYR A 545 13.86 2.60 -20.26
N THR A 546 13.02 2.69 -19.25
CA THR A 546 12.47 1.56 -18.52
C THR A 546 10.96 1.70 -18.41
N VAL A 547 10.26 0.59 -18.68
CA VAL A 547 8.83 0.40 -18.42
C VAL A 547 8.69 -0.46 -17.17
N ARG A 548 7.85 -0.03 -16.22
CA ARG A 548 7.45 -0.83 -15.06
C ARG A 548 5.93 -0.97 -15.01
N ALA A 549 5.46 -2.15 -14.65
CA ALA A 549 4.04 -2.42 -14.41
C ALA A 549 3.87 -3.51 -13.33
N PRO A 550 2.70 -3.62 -12.70
CA PRO A 550 2.41 -4.70 -11.75
C PRO A 550 2.60 -6.10 -12.30
N THR A 551 2.31 -6.32 -13.59
CA THR A 551 2.40 -7.64 -14.22
C THR A 551 3.20 -7.58 -15.52
N TRP A 552 3.82 -8.70 -15.91
CA TRP A 552 4.57 -8.82 -17.16
C TRP A 552 3.68 -8.61 -18.38
N SER A 553 2.43 -9.09 -18.35
CA SER A 553 1.48 -8.88 -19.45
C SER A 553 1.16 -7.39 -19.64
N GLU A 554 0.96 -6.65 -18.54
CA GLU A 554 0.81 -5.19 -18.59
C GLU A 554 2.09 -4.49 -19.08
N ALA A 555 3.26 -4.92 -18.62
CA ALA A 555 4.54 -4.39 -19.08
C ALA A 555 4.73 -4.60 -20.59
N VAL A 556 4.40 -5.78 -21.12
CA VAL A 556 4.45 -6.11 -22.55
C VAL A 556 3.47 -5.26 -23.35
N ALA A 557 2.24 -5.08 -22.86
CA ALA A 557 1.24 -4.22 -23.52
C ALA A 557 1.69 -2.75 -23.56
N LEU A 558 2.28 -2.26 -22.46
CA LEU A 558 2.79 -0.89 -22.38
C LEU A 558 4.05 -0.70 -23.24
N ARG A 559 4.96 -1.68 -23.25
CA ARG A 559 6.14 -1.73 -24.13
C ARG A 559 5.76 -1.50 -25.58
N ALA A 560 4.74 -2.20 -26.09
CA ALA A 560 4.34 -2.06 -27.49
C ALA A 560 3.90 -0.62 -27.83
N ARG A 561 3.29 0.11 -26.87
CA ARG A 561 2.92 1.51 -27.04
C ARG A 561 4.13 2.44 -26.97
N VAL A 562 5.08 2.14 -26.07
CA VAL A 562 6.35 2.87 -25.91
C VAL A 562 7.22 2.75 -27.17
N ASN A 563 7.35 1.55 -27.75
CA ASN A 563 8.11 1.33 -28.99
C ASN A 563 7.54 2.14 -30.16
N ARG A 564 6.21 2.26 -30.28
CA ARG A 564 5.57 3.13 -31.29
C ARG A 564 5.93 4.61 -31.12
N CYS A 565 6.14 5.10 -29.89
CA CYS A 565 6.59 6.46 -29.66
C CYS A 565 8.03 6.68 -30.18
N PHE A 566 8.91 5.70 -29.99
CA PHE A 566 10.27 5.75 -30.51
C PHE A 566 10.30 5.68 -32.05
N GLU A 567 9.53 4.78 -32.64
CA GLU A 567 9.38 4.67 -34.11
C GLU A 567 8.86 5.97 -34.74
N ALA A 568 7.82 6.57 -34.15
CA ALA A 568 7.25 7.82 -34.65
C ALA A 568 8.28 8.96 -34.70
N ALA A 569 9.20 9.02 -33.75
CA ALA A 569 10.24 10.03 -33.71
C ALA A 569 11.31 9.84 -34.80
N ALA A 570 11.69 8.60 -35.07
CA ALA A 570 12.59 8.28 -36.19
C ALA A 570 11.95 8.71 -37.52
N HIS A 571 10.68 8.37 -37.73
CA HIS A 571 9.94 8.75 -38.93
C HIS A 571 9.80 10.27 -39.09
N ALA A 572 9.45 10.99 -38.02
CA ALA A 572 9.26 12.44 -38.06
C ALA A 572 10.53 13.21 -38.46
N THR A 573 11.71 12.65 -38.18
CA THR A 573 13.01 13.30 -38.40
C THR A 573 13.81 12.71 -39.56
N SER A 574 13.25 11.71 -40.27
CA SER A 574 13.97 10.94 -41.30
C SER A 574 15.26 10.28 -40.80
N CYS A 575 15.38 10.06 -39.49
CA CYS A 575 16.45 9.30 -38.86
C CYS A 575 16.17 7.81 -38.94
N THR A 576 17.22 7.01 -38.75
CA THR A 576 17.11 5.57 -38.50
C THR A 576 17.22 5.31 -37.00
N MET A 577 16.73 4.16 -36.55
CA MET A 577 16.73 3.81 -35.13
C MET A 577 17.09 2.35 -34.93
N THR A 578 17.89 2.08 -33.90
CA THR A 578 18.16 0.74 -33.36
C THR A 578 17.55 0.67 -31.96
N VAL A 579 16.80 -0.40 -31.67
CA VAL A 579 16.27 -0.67 -30.32
C VAL A 579 16.87 -1.96 -29.83
N THR A 580 17.55 -1.89 -28.69
CA THR A 580 18.09 -3.03 -27.97
C THR A 580 17.30 -3.20 -26.68
N GLU A 581 16.67 -4.35 -26.49
CA GLU A 581 15.93 -4.67 -25.26
C GLU A 581 16.84 -5.47 -24.32
N ASP A 582 16.93 -5.01 -23.06
CA ASP A 582 17.59 -5.78 -22.00
C ASP A 582 16.74 -7.04 -21.69
N GLN A 583 17.27 -7.98 -20.91
CA GLN A 583 16.45 -9.09 -20.41
C GLN A 583 15.31 -8.53 -19.53
N GLY A 584 14.10 -9.05 -19.74
CA GLY A 584 12.91 -8.62 -19.00
C GLY A 584 12.84 -9.29 -17.63
N LEU A 585 12.59 -8.50 -16.59
CA LEU A 585 12.26 -8.98 -15.25
C LEU A 585 10.75 -9.12 -15.14
N LYS A 586 10.28 -10.33 -14.86
CA LYS A 586 8.86 -10.57 -14.64
C LYS A 586 8.49 -10.28 -13.17
N ASP A 587 7.22 -9.99 -12.91
CA ASP A 587 6.68 -9.87 -11.55
C ASP A 587 6.78 -11.21 -10.81
N VAL A 588 7.00 -11.16 -9.49
CA VAL A 588 6.90 -12.36 -8.66
C VAL A 588 5.43 -12.76 -8.51
N ARG A 589 5.12 -13.96 -9.01
CA ARG A 589 3.84 -14.65 -8.84
C ARG A 589 3.96 -15.69 -7.74
N GLY A 590 3.51 -15.35 -6.53
CA GLY A 590 3.47 -16.29 -5.43
C GLY A 590 2.48 -17.42 -5.73
N ASN A 591 2.93 -18.68 -5.70
CA ASN A 591 2.02 -19.81 -5.80
C ASN A 591 1.16 -19.88 -4.54
N LYS A 592 -0.16 -19.70 -4.68
CA LYS A 592 -1.06 -19.59 -3.53
C LYS A 592 -1.00 -20.80 -2.59
N VAL A 593 -0.89 -22.02 -3.13
CA VAL A 593 -0.81 -23.26 -2.32
C VAL A 593 0.46 -23.28 -1.48
N LEU A 594 1.60 -22.90 -2.07
CA LEU A 594 2.87 -22.81 -1.35
C LEU A 594 2.85 -21.67 -0.32
N SER A 595 2.30 -20.51 -0.70
CA SER A 595 2.22 -19.32 0.15
C SER A 595 1.33 -19.53 1.39
N ASP A 596 0.14 -20.11 1.21
CA ASP A 596 -0.78 -20.39 2.33
C ASP A 596 -0.16 -21.39 3.32
N GLU A 597 0.46 -22.46 2.82
CA GLU A 597 1.10 -23.47 3.66
C GLU A 597 2.32 -22.89 4.40
N PHE A 598 3.16 -22.11 3.71
CA PHE A 598 4.26 -21.41 4.35
C PHE A 598 3.76 -20.44 5.44
N GLY A 599 2.72 -19.67 5.15
CA GLY A 599 2.11 -18.76 6.10
C GLY A 599 1.56 -19.47 7.34
N ALA A 600 0.93 -20.64 7.15
CA ALA A 600 0.48 -21.49 8.23
C ALA A 600 1.65 -22.02 9.07
N ILE A 601 2.72 -22.51 8.45
CA ILE A 601 3.94 -22.96 9.14
C ILE A 601 4.53 -21.83 9.99
N MET A 602 4.69 -20.63 9.41
CA MET A 602 5.25 -19.47 10.10
C MET A 602 4.39 -19.01 11.28
N THR A 603 3.07 -19.02 11.10
CA THR A 603 2.13 -18.58 12.13
C THR A 603 1.98 -19.61 13.25
N ASP A 604 1.69 -20.87 12.91
CA ASP A 604 1.35 -21.92 13.88
C ASP A 604 2.57 -22.41 14.66
N ARG A 605 3.72 -22.55 14.00
CA ARG A 605 4.93 -23.14 14.61
C ARG A 605 5.88 -22.10 15.20
N TYR A 606 6.07 -20.97 14.51
CA TYR A 606 7.04 -19.95 14.92
C TYR A 606 6.40 -18.67 15.48
N GLY A 607 5.07 -18.56 15.46
CA GLY A 607 4.36 -17.38 15.95
C GLY A 607 4.71 -16.10 15.19
N HIS A 608 5.03 -16.23 13.90
CA HIS A 608 5.38 -15.14 13.00
C HIS A 608 4.17 -14.83 12.12
N PRO A 609 3.51 -13.67 12.30
CA PRO A 609 2.35 -13.30 11.50
C PRO A 609 2.70 -13.25 10.02
N PHE A 610 1.84 -13.88 9.21
CA PHE A 610 1.96 -13.88 7.76
C PHE A 610 0.93 -12.97 7.10
N HIS A 611 1.38 -12.03 6.27
CA HIS A 611 0.49 -11.16 5.50
C HIS A 611 0.93 -11.00 4.05
N PHE A 612 0.09 -10.40 3.22
CA PHE A 612 0.43 -10.13 1.82
C PHE A 612 0.92 -8.69 1.72
N GLU A 613 1.96 -8.47 0.93
CA GLU A 613 2.54 -7.15 0.69
C GLU A 613 2.96 -7.00 -0.77
N THR A 614 2.70 -5.82 -1.34
CA THR A 614 3.21 -5.47 -2.68
C THR A 614 4.35 -4.50 -2.53
N THR A 615 5.46 -4.76 -3.21
CA THR A 615 6.65 -3.91 -3.21
C THR A 615 6.86 -3.25 -4.58
N GLY A 616 7.45 -2.05 -4.57
CA GLY A 616 7.90 -1.36 -5.78
C GLY A 616 9.23 -1.89 -6.35
N ALA A 617 9.83 -2.88 -5.70
CA ALA A 617 11.05 -3.56 -6.13
C ALA A 617 10.80 -4.50 -7.32
N SER A 618 11.88 -5.03 -7.89
CA SER A 618 11.89 -6.01 -8.98
C SER A 618 13.01 -7.00 -8.72
N THR A 619 12.83 -8.26 -9.11
CA THR A 619 13.83 -9.32 -8.96
C THR A 619 13.72 -10.30 -10.13
N ASP A 620 14.82 -10.89 -10.55
CA ASP A 620 14.86 -11.95 -11.57
C ASP A 620 14.28 -13.28 -11.05
N PHE A 621 13.99 -13.43 -9.75
CA PHE A 621 13.22 -14.57 -9.25
C PHE A 621 11.80 -14.60 -9.85
N GLY A 622 11.25 -13.45 -10.21
CA GLY A 622 9.97 -13.38 -10.92
C GLY A 622 10.00 -14.16 -12.24
N ASN A 623 11.16 -14.28 -12.92
CA ASN A 623 11.25 -15.10 -14.12
C ASN A 623 11.08 -16.59 -13.80
N ILE A 624 11.56 -17.05 -12.64
CA ILE A 624 11.42 -18.43 -12.18
C ILE A 624 9.96 -18.76 -11.88
N THR A 625 9.21 -17.83 -11.28
CA THR A 625 7.79 -18.03 -10.96
C THR A 625 6.88 -18.15 -12.18
N TYR A 626 7.40 -17.95 -13.39
CA TYR A 626 6.69 -18.17 -14.65
C TYR A 626 6.99 -19.52 -15.29
N GLU A 627 7.98 -20.25 -14.79
CA GLU A 627 8.47 -21.49 -15.41
C GLU A 627 8.15 -22.72 -14.55
N LEU A 628 8.08 -22.55 -13.24
CA LEU A 628 7.66 -23.59 -12.30
C LEU A 628 6.98 -23.01 -11.05
N PRO A 629 6.23 -23.81 -10.28
CA PRO A 629 5.69 -23.36 -9.00
C PRO A 629 6.82 -22.91 -8.07
N ALA A 630 6.71 -21.68 -7.57
CA ALA A 630 7.76 -21.10 -6.76
C ALA A 630 7.21 -20.17 -5.67
N LEU A 631 8.02 -19.95 -4.65
CA LEU A 631 7.67 -19.13 -3.49
C LEU A 631 8.88 -18.28 -3.08
N HIS A 632 8.66 -16.98 -2.93
CA HIS A 632 9.68 -15.99 -2.55
C HIS A 632 9.13 -15.02 -1.48
N PRO A 633 8.89 -15.44 -0.23
CA PRO A 633 8.42 -14.57 0.83
C PRO A 633 9.43 -13.51 1.25
N GLY A 634 8.93 -12.38 1.72
CA GLY A 634 9.68 -11.39 2.45
C GLY A 634 9.71 -11.71 3.95
N PHE A 635 10.74 -11.23 4.65
CA PHE A 635 10.75 -11.21 6.11
C PHE A 635 11.45 -9.96 6.64
N ALA A 636 10.97 -9.44 7.77
CA ALA A 636 11.52 -8.23 8.36
C ALA A 636 12.80 -8.51 9.15
N ILE A 637 13.82 -7.68 8.93
CA ILE A 637 14.98 -7.54 9.82
C ILE A 637 15.00 -6.15 10.47
N PRO A 638 15.54 -6.02 11.70
CA PRO A 638 15.57 -4.75 12.41
C PRO A 638 16.45 -3.73 11.66
N THR A 639 15.86 -2.58 11.32
CA THR A 639 16.55 -1.47 10.65
C THR A 639 16.33 -0.17 11.40
N VAL A 640 17.28 0.76 11.26
CA VAL A 640 17.09 2.15 11.71
C VAL A 640 16.09 2.89 10.82
N PRO A 641 15.42 3.95 11.30
CA PRO A 641 14.55 4.77 10.46
C PRO A 641 15.26 5.26 9.19
N ASN A 642 14.59 5.12 8.04
CA ASN A 642 15.12 5.41 6.70
C ASN A 642 16.32 4.55 6.25
N GLY A 643 16.70 3.51 7.00
CA GLY A 643 17.75 2.54 6.62
C GLY A 643 17.19 1.31 5.92
N GLY A 644 16.41 1.49 4.85
CA GLY A 644 15.84 0.38 4.05
C GLY A 644 16.85 -0.23 3.08
N ASN A 645 16.45 -1.25 2.30
CA ASN A 645 17.31 -1.86 1.29
C ASN A 645 18.03 -0.80 0.43
N HIS A 646 19.27 -1.11 0.03
CA HIS A 646 20.16 -0.28 -0.78
C HIS A 646 20.67 0.97 -0.04
N THR A 647 20.80 0.87 1.29
CA THR A 647 21.46 1.87 2.13
C THR A 647 22.62 1.26 2.91
N PRO A 648 23.67 2.04 3.25
CA PRO A 648 24.75 1.58 4.13
C PRO A 648 24.24 1.07 5.49
N GLU A 649 23.17 1.68 6.01
CA GLU A 649 22.52 1.29 7.24
C GLU A 649 21.93 -0.14 7.15
N TYR A 650 21.41 -0.51 5.97
CA TYR A 650 20.89 -1.85 5.74
C TYR A 650 22.00 -2.90 5.67
N THR A 651 23.17 -2.57 5.11
CA THR A 651 24.36 -3.45 5.18
C THR A 651 24.72 -3.72 6.64
N ALA A 652 24.75 -2.69 7.48
CA ALA A 652 25.00 -2.89 8.91
C ALA A 652 23.91 -3.76 9.58
N ALA A 653 22.64 -3.57 9.22
CA ALA A 653 21.52 -4.36 9.73
C ALA A 653 21.61 -5.84 9.33
N ALA A 654 21.91 -6.13 8.05
CA ALA A 654 22.04 -7.47 7.50
C ALA A 654 23.20 -8.27 8.10
N ARG A 655 24.17 -7.58 8.72
CA ARG A 655 25.28 -8.17 9.47
C ARG A 655 24.88 -8.62 10.89
N THR A 656 23.80 -8.12 11.47
CA THR A 656 23.51 -8.33 12.90
C THR A 656 23.17 -9.79 13.26
N GLU A 657 23.36 -10.17 14.51
CA GLU A 657 22.93 -11.49 15.02
C GLU A 657 21.41 -11.63 14.99
N GLU A 658 20.67 -10.58 15.34
CA GLU A 658 19.20 -10.60 15.28
C GLU A 658 18.70 -10.83 13.85
N ALA A 659 19.29 -10.18 12.84
CA ALA A 659 18.95 -10.44 11.44
C ALA A 659 19.22 -11.90 11.02
N GLN A 660 20.30 -12.50 11.54
CA GLN A 660 20.57 -13.91 11.33
C GLN A 660 19.55 -14.82 12.01
N GLU A 661 19.14 -14.54 13.26
CA GLU A 661 18.10 -15.32 13.95
C GLU A 661 16.77 -15.30 13.18
N ARG A 662 16.42 -14.15 12.59
CA ARG A 662 15.25 -14.01 11.71
C ARG A 662 15.40 -14.89 10.46
N ALA A 663 16.53 -14.80 9.78
CA ALA A 663 16.83 -15.59 8.60
C ALA A 663 16.77 -17.11 8.89
N VAL A 664 17.33 -17.55 10.02
CA VAL A 664 17.29 -18.94 10.47
C VAL A 664 15.86 -19.42 10.71
N THR A 665 15.00 -18.60 11.31
CA THR A 665 13.59 -18.96 11.54
C THR A 665 12.84 -19.13 10.21
N VAL A 666 13.11 -18.26 9.23
CA VAL A 666 12.54 -18.37 7.88
C VAL A 666 13.07 -19.60 7.13
N ALA A 667 14.36 -19.91 7.26
CA ALA A 667 14.96 -21.09 6.66
C ALA A 667 14.30 -22.39 7.17
N LYS A 668 13.96 -22.44 8.46
CA LYS A 668 13.18 -23.55 9.03
C LYS A 668 11.80 -23.68 8.40
N GLY A 669 11.08 -22.57 8.24
CA GLY A 669 9.78 -22.56 7.56
C GLY A 669 9.86 -23.08 6.12
N LEU A 670 10.86 -22.65 5.35
CA LEU A 670 11.09 -23.13 3.98
C LEU A 670 11.49 -24.62 3.94
N SER A 671 12.29 -25.07 4.90
CA SER A 671 12.66 -26.49 5.04
C SER A 671 11.44 -27.37 5.30
N ILE A 672 10.56 -26.97 6.21
CA ILE A 672 9.32 -27.70 6.51
C ILE A 672 8.37 -27.69 5.30
N LEU A 673 8.29 -26.58 4.57
CA LEU A 673 7.52 -26.53 3.32
C LEU A 673 8.09 -27.49 2.27
N GLY A 674 9.42 -27.56 2.14
CA GLY A 674 10.08 -28.56 1.29
C GLY A 674 9.76 -29.98 1.74
N LEU A 675 9.80 -30.25 3.04
CA LEU A 675 9.45 -31.56 3.62
C LEU A 675 7.99 -31.93 3.32
N ARG A 676 7.08 -30.97 3.42
CA ARG A 676 5.68 -31.12 3.03
C ARG A 676 5.54 -31.51 1.55
N ALA A 677 6.26 -30.84 0.67
CA ALA A 677 6.26 -31.15 -0.77
C ALA A 677 6.82 -32.55 -1.10
N LEU A 678 7.80 -33.05 -0.33
CA LEU A 678 8.33 -34.41 -0.50
C LEU A 678 7.37 -35.50 0.01
N LEU A 679 6.64 -35.24 1.10
CA LEU A 679 5.79 -36.23 1.77
C LEU A 679 4.38 -36.34 1.19
N ASP A 680 3.86 -35.24 0.63
CA ASP A 680 2.49 -35.15 0.15
C ASP A 680 2.42 -34.88 -1.36
N GLU A 681 2.25 -35.97 -2.11
CA GLU A 681 2.07 -35.97 -3.57
C GLU A 681 0.85 -35.14 -4.00
N GLU A 682 -0.23 -35.12 -3.20
CA GLU A 682 -1.42 -34.32 -3.52
C GLU A 682 -1.14 -32.83 -3.36
N PHE A 683 -0.46 -32.43 -2.28
CA PHE A 683 -0.01 -31.05 -2.08
C PHE A 683 0.88 -30.57 -3.22
N LEU A 684 1.88 -31.37 -3.59
CA LEU A 684 2.77 -31.05 -4.70
C LEU A 684 2.01 -30.92 -6.03
N GLN A 685 1.06 -31.82 -6.30
CA GLN A 685 0.24 -31.75 -7.50
C GLN A 685 -0.67 -30.52 -7.50
N MET A 686 -1.26 -30.14 -6.37
CA MET A 686 -2.07 -28.93 -6.26
C MET A 686 -1.25 -27.67 -6.51
N ALA A 687 0.00 -27.60 -6.02
CA ALA A 687 0.90 -26.50 -6.32
C ALA A 687 1.17 -26.39 -7.83
N LYS A 688 1.42 -27.52 -8.50
CA LYS A 688 1.59 -27.60 -9.96
C LYS A 688 0.34 -27.22 -10.74
N ASP A 689 -0.82 -27.73 -10.34
CA ASP A 689 -2.10 -27.44 -10.98
C ASP A 689 -2.50 -25.97 -10.82
N THR A 690 -2.22 -25.38 -9.65
CA THR A 690 -2.45 -23.94 -9.39
C THR A 690 -1.57 -23.10 -10.29
N PHE A 691 -0.28 -23.43 -10.41
CA PHE A 691 0.62 -22.76 -11.33
C PHE A 691 0.13 -22.83 -12.78
N GLN A 692 -0.32 -24.01 -13.25
CA GLN A 692 -0.85 -24.15 -14.61
C GLN A 692 -2.12 -23.33 -14.86
N LYS A 693 -2.99 -23.17 -13.85
CA LYS A 693 -4.19 -22.32 -13.95
C LYS A 693 -3.85 -20.83 -14.02
N GLU A 694 -2.78 -20.40 -13.35
CA GLU A 694 -2.32 -19.01 -13.31
C GLU A 694 -1.47 -18.62 -14.55
N LEU A 695 -1.11 -19.58 -15.41
CA LEU A 695 -0.46 -19.34 -16.70
C LEU A 695 -1.44 -18.93 -17.82
N VAL A 696 -2.73 -19.24 -17.66
CA VAL A 696 -3.83 -18.89 -18.61
C VAL A 696 -4.39 -17.52 -18.26
#